data_AF-A0A673YVV0-F1
#
_entry.id   AF-A0A673YVV0-F1
#
_cell.length_a   1.000
_cell.length_b   1.000
_cell.length_c   1.000
_cell.angle_alpha   90.00
_cell.angle_beta   90.00
_cell.angle_gamma   90.00
#
_symmetry.space_group_name_H-M   'P 1'
#
loop_
_entity.id
_entity.type
_entity.pdbx_description
1 polymer ?
#
loop_
_entity_poly.entity_id
_entity_poly.type
_entity_poly.pdbx_seq_one_letter_code
_entity_poly.pdbx_strand_id
1 'polypeptide(L)'
;MLEWLAKSQDLNHIQNLWQDLNHIQNLWQDLKTRRPARALLKQVRCQLVDQLKVLDLQLEQKSQQLQDLTDYLRRRSEIEGEYARSLDKLAERFTSKIKRKEPGSGQSVAQCWLVLLAQTRQESKDHSGVSDSCSTTLTQPLTHCLEITQRLAKRVLLYLHLIHLAWRTYYQYHSEYESAEGKLKEAEKQKQGASKKIEKRQCKVQEIQLKCTKARNDYLLNLAAANASMNKYYLQDISSLMDCSDIGYHLSLSRVLRSYLSSRSRAQQNLSGGLQQLHTAVSGLDQIQDRDNLLQTHTNTFCLPLRFHYQPHEGDQVCEVSAEQEIRCEMETRFQQLQSKLTGFTQETEEAGKKLQAARSALLEGPQVHLQFPSQSQGQGGSSESLASSSSRPSLARRRANLQETEALYCANVKEYLCKSSLVSKLQAKHDLLKVAVEKGTLTRGVSTPSRKLLRVRSKSQPSVQYTHKLFTGDMLSFIQASGQEIPVVVESCIRFINLNGLHHEGIFRVPGSQGKVNSLRDAFERGEDPVADSRCDLDSVAGVLKLYFRTLENPLFPQDSTAQLLEYAQIDNETERAAKLKSVISSYPAPVSTVMRYLFAFLHHVSQYSDENMMQPYNLAVCFGPSLLRGAQDDDVVTLQPQINSLVKSIILQHESIFPSLAELQGPVYEKCMTLQQDDCEEGEGDSEHHTKEGKGGQLLSSSLCVLRINNLTLRYCLSHLCFMRNISQLWMETIHEINVITLDPESESKGERSRANSSCSSRQSPVGGTVTPGGKITSQFPITPQGWPLSPGYISKE
;
A
#
# COMPACT_ATOMS: atom_id res chain seq x y z
N MET A 1 -18.87 -32.47 -51.87
CA MET A 1 -17.78 -33.28 -52.45
C MET A 1 -16.98 -32.48 -53.47
N LEU A 2 -17.55 -32.04 -54.60
CA LEU A 2 -16.84 -31.18 -55.58
C LEU A 2 -16.27 -29.88 -54.97
N GLU A 3 -17.01 -29.19 -54.09
CA GLU A 3 -16.51 -28.00 -53.38
C GLU A 3 -15.37 -28.27 -52.38
N TRP A 4 -15.18 -29.53 -51.97
CA TRP A 4 -14.05 -29.93 -51.10
C TRP A 4 -12.78 -30.17 -51.94
N LEU A 5 -12.95 -30.78 -53.12
CA LEU A 5 -11.88 -30.94 -54.11
C LEU A 5 -11.33 -29.59 -54.60
N ALA A 6 -12.18 -28.55 -54.67
CA ALA A 6 -11.79 -27.20 -55.13
C ALA A 6 -10.88 -26.41 -54.16
N LYS A 7 -10.56 -26.93 -52.97
CA LYS A 7 -9.74 -26.23 -51.95
C LYS A 7 -8.42 -26.91 -51.58
N SER A 8 -8.10 -28.08 -52.14
CA SER A 8 -6.78 -28.69 -51.97
C SER A 8 -5.84 -28.22 -53.09
N GLN A 9 -4.76 -27.52 -52.75
CA GLN A 9 -3.67 -27.22 -53.70
C GLN A 9 -2.73 -28.42 -53.93
N ASP A 10 -2.91 -29.52 -53.19
CA ASP A 10 -1.97 -30.64 -53.20
C ASP A 10 -2.34 -31.71 -54.25
N LEU A 11 -2.11 -31.37 -55.52
CA LEU A 11 -2.27 -32.28 -56.67
C LEU A 11 -1.47 -33.58 -56.46
N ASN A 12 -0.28 -33.50 -55.87
CA ASN A 12 0.55 -34.66 -55.54
C ASN A 12 -0.16 -35.59 -54.55
N HIS A 13 -0.82 -35.07 -53.52
CA HIS A 13 -1.54 -35.91 -52.56
C HIS A 13 -2.74 -36.61 -53.20
N ILE A 14 -3.47 -35.94 -54.10
CA ILE A 14 -4.59 -36.54 -54.85
C ILE A 14 -4.08 -37.61 -55.83
N GLN A 15 -2.96 -37.35 -56.52
CA GLN A 15 -2.34 -38.28 -57.46
C GLN A 15 -1.78 -39.52 -56.75
N ASN A 16 -1.19 -39.36 -55.57
CA ASN A 16 -0.78 -40.46 -54.70
C ASN A 16 -2.00 -41.29 -54.24
N LEU A 17 -3.07 -40.65 -53.75
CA LEU A 17 -4.31 -41.35 -53.37
C LEU A 17 -4.94 -42.13 -54.54
N TRP A 18 -4.80 -41.64 -55.78
CA TRP A 18 -5.29 -42.33 -56.97
C TRP A 18 -4.38 -43.49 -57.42
N GLN A 19 -3.07 -43.38 -57.19
CA GLN A 19 -2.12 -44.49 -57.34
C GLN A 19 -2.33 -45.55 -56.25
N ASP A 20 -2.53 -45.15 -54.98
CA ASP A 20 -2.88 -46.04 -53.87
C ASP A 20 -4.19 -46.77 -54.13
N LEU A 21 -5.24 -46.09 -54.62
CA LEU A 21 -6.49 -46.74 -55.01
C LEU A 21 -6.30 -47.79 -56.11
N ASN A 22 -5.52 -47.49 -57.17
CA ASN A 22 -5.20 -48.47 -58.20
C ASN A 22 -4.30 -49.61 -57.67
N HIS A 23 -3.36 -49.32 -56.78
CA HIS A 23 -2.50 -50.33 -56.17
C HIS A 23 -3.30 -51.25 -55.24
N ILE A 24 -4.23 -50.71 -54.46
CA ILE A 24 -5.21 -51.44 -53.65
C ILE A 24 -6.12 -52.28 -54.55
N GLN A 25 -6.63 -51.72 -55.66
CA GLN A 25 -7.50 -52.44 -56.59
C GLN A 25 -6.78 -53.61 -57.29
N ASN A 26 -5.52 -53.43 -57.69
CA ASN A 26 -4.67 -54.49 -58.25
C ASN A 26 -4.29 -55.53 -57.19
N LEU A 27 -3.95 -55.10 -55.96
CA LEU A 27 -3.75 -56.01 -54.82
C LEU A 27 -5.02 -56.81 -54.51
N TRP A 28 -6.20 -56.20 -54.63
CA TRP A 28 -7.50 -56.85 -54.42
C TRP A 28 -7.79 -57.89 -55.51
N GLN A 29 -7.37 -57.65 -56.76
CA GLN A 29 -7.43 -58.64 -57.83
C GLN A 29 -6.43 -59.81 -57.63
N ASP A 30 -5.19 -59.58 -57.22
CA ASP A 30 -4.22 -60.68 -56.95
C ASP A 30 -4.53 -61.43 -55.63
N LEU A 31 -5.16 -60.75 -54.65
CA LEU A 31 -5.77 -61.39 -53.47
C LEU A 31 -6.87 -62.38 -53.86
N LYS A 32 -7.69 -62.01 -54.86
CA LYS A 32 -8.85 -62.78 -55.35
C LYS A 32 -8.46 -64.05 -56.11
N THR A 33 -7.21 -64.15 -56.61
CA THR A 33 -6.71 -65.31 -57.36
C THR A 33 -5.82 -66.24 -56.52
N ARG A 34 -5.23 -65.78 -55.41
CA ARG A 34 -4.14 -66.53 -54.73
C ARG A 34 -4.32 -66.86 -53.25
N ARG A 35 -5.32 -66.34 -52.53
CA ARG A 35 -5.53 -66.70 -51.10
C ARG A 35 -6.76 -67.60 -50.89
N PRO A 36 -6.67 -68.69 -50.10
CA PRO A 36 -7.86 -69.43 -49.67
C PRO A 36 -8.73 -68.55 -48.78
N ALA A 37 -10.05 -68.65 -48.90
CA ALA A 37 -11.01 -67.75 -48.22
C ALA A 37 -10.78 -67.63 -46.70
N ARG A 38 -10.35 -68.73 -46.05
CA ARG A 38 -9.97 -68.82 -44.64
C ARG A 38 -8.87 -67.82 -44.22
N ALA A 39 -7.96 -67.45 -45.13
CA ALA A 39 -6.89 -66.48 -44.86
C ALA A 39 -7.41 -65.03 -44.90
N LEU A 40 -8.29 -64.69 -45.86
CA LEU A 40 -8.94 -63.39 -45.93
C LEU A 40 -9.86 -63.16 -44.72
N LEU A 41 -10.63 -64.18 -44.33
CA LEU A 41 -11.47 -64.17 -43.13
C LEU A 41 -10.66 -63.87 -41.85
N LYS A 42 -9.46 -64.46 -41.72
CA LYS A 42 -8.56 -64.19 -40.59
C LYS A 42 -8.08 -62.74 -40.59
N GLN A 43 -7.72 -62.18 -41.76
CA GLN A 43 -7.28 -60.78 -41.88
C GLN A 43 -8.38 -59.80 -41.48
N VAL A 44 -9.61 -59.97 -42.00
CA VAL A 44 -10.77 -59.14 -41.64
C VAL A 44 -11.06 -59.21 -40.14
N ARG A 45 -11.02 -60.40 -39.54
CA ARG A 45 -11.27 -60.56 -38.10
C ARG A 45 -10.20 -59.88 -37.23
N CYS A 46 -8.92 -59.91 -37.63
CA CYS A 46 -7.89 -59.13 -36.93
C CYS A 46 -8.17 -57.63 -37.04
N GLN A 47 -8.47 -57.13 -38.24
CA GLN A 47 -8.74 -55.71 -38.48
C GLN A 47 -9.90 -55.17 -37.63
N LEU A 48 -11.00 -55.91 -37.51
CA LEU A 48 -12.14 -55.55 -36.64
C LEU A 48 -11.75 -55.52 -35.15
N VAL A 49 -10.88 -56.44 -34.70
CA VAL A 49 -10.37 -56.47 -33.32
C VAL A 49 -9.40 -55.31 -33.05
N ASP A 50 -8.59 -54.93 -34.03
CA ASP A 50 -7.65 -53.81 -33.89
C ASP A 50 -8.37 -52.45 -33.98
N GLN A 51 -9.43 -52.32 -34.80
CA GLN A 51 -10.35 -51.19 -34.77
C GLN A 51 -11.03 -51.03 -33.40
N LEU A 52 -11.44 -52.14 -32.76
CA LEU A 52 -12.03 -52.12 -31.42
C LEU A 52 -11.05 -51.52 -30.39
N LYS A 53 -9.80 -51.99 -30.36
CA LYS A 53 -8.75 -51.48 -29.47
C LYS A 53 -8.50 -49.98 -29.65
N VAL A 54 -8.52 -49.49 -30.90
CA VAL A 54 -8.32 -48.06 -31.19
C VAL A 54 -9.50 -47.24 -30.65
N LEU A 55 -10.74 -47.71 -30.80
CA LEU A 55 -11.92 -47.03 -30.26
C LEU A 55 -11.96 -47.06 -28.72
N ASP A 56 -11.59 -48.18 -28.10
CA ASP A 56 -11.48 -48.30 -26.64
C ASP A 56 -10.39 -47.37 -26.08
N LEU A 57 -9.22 -47.31 -26.71
CA LEU A 57 -8.13 -46.37 -26.34
C LEU A 57 -8.54 -44.90 -26.54
N GLN A 58 -9.31 -44.59 -27.58
CA GLN A 58 -9.87 -43.25 -27.77
C GLN A 58 -10.90 -42.90 -26.69
N LEU A 59 -11.73 -43.85 -26.26
CA LEU A 59 -12.64 -43.66 -25.12
C LEU A 59 -11.88 -43.42 -23.81
N GLU A 60 -10.82 -44.19 -23.56
CA GLU A 60 -9.96 -44.05 -22.38
C GLU A 60 -9.30 -42.66 -22.35
N GLN A 61 -8.68 -42.23 -23.45
CA GLN A 61 -8.06 -40.91 -23.58
C GLN A 61 -9.07 -39.76 -23.39
N LYS A 62 -10.25 -39.84 -24.02
CA LYS A 62 -11.33 -38.84 -23.85
C LYS A 62 -11.89 -38.82 -22.42
N SER A 63 -11.97 -39.99 -21.78
CA SER A 63 -12.42 -40.10 -20.38
C SER A 63 -11.40 -39.47 -19.42
N GLN A 64 -10.12 -39.74 -19.61
CA GLN A 64 -9.04 -39.17 -18.80
C GLN A 64 -8.98 -37.65 -18.98
N GLN A 65 -9.06 -37.13 -20.20
CA GLN A 65 -9.07 -35.67 -20.47
C GLN A 65 -10.22 -34.94 -19.76
N LEU A 66 -11.42 -35.53 -19.71
CA LEU A 66 -12.56 -34.96 -18.97
C LEU A 66 -12.35 -35.02 -17.45
N GLN A 67 -11.76 -36.09 -16.94
CA GLN A 67 -11.44 -36.25 -15.52
C GLN A 67 -10.36 -35.25 -15.08
N ASP A 68 -9.23 -35.18 -15.79
CA ASP A 68 -8.12 -34.26 -15.55
C ASP A 68 -8.57 -32.80 -15.54
N LEU A 69 -9.42 -32.40 -16.50
CA LEU A 69 -9.97 -31.05 -16.56
C LEU A 69 -10.94 -30.77 -15.39
N THR A 70 -11.70 -31.76 -14.95
CA THR A 70 -12.61 -31.64 -13.80
C THR A 70 -11.82 -31.47 -12.50
N ASP A 71 -10.75 -32.26 -12.30
CA ASP A 71 -9.90 -32.16 -11.10
C ASP A 71 -9.01 -30.92 -11.12
N TYR A 72 -8.54 -30.48 -12.28
CA TYR A 72 -7.91 -29.16 -12.46
C TYR A 72 -8.84 -28.03 -12.01
N LEU A 73 -10.11 -28.04 -12.43
CA LEU A 73 -11.09 -27.01 -12.06
C LEU A 73 -11.43 -27.04 -10.57
N ARG A 74 -11.55 -28.24 -9.96
CA ARG A 74 -11.68 -28.39 -8.50
C ARG A 74 -10.49 -27.76 -7.78
N ARG A 75 -9.26 -28.16 -8.10
CA ARG A 75 -8.06 -27.61 -7.43
C ARG A 75 -7.85 -26.11 -7.72
N ARG A 76 -8.29 -25.62 -8.90
CA ARG A 76 -8.32 -24.17 -9.18
C ARG A 76 -9.31 -23.46 -8.26
N SER A 77 -10.50 -24.00 -8.02
CA SER A 77 -11.48 -23.38 -7.11
C SER A 77 -10.96 -23.25 -5.69
N GLU A 78 -10.30 -24.29 -5.16
CA GLU A 78 -9.68 -24.27 -3.83
C GLU A 78 -8.67 -23.12 -3.69
N ILE A 79 -7.76 -22.97 -4.67
CA ILE A 79 -6.73 -21.93 -4.68
C ILE A 79 -7.35 -20.52 -4.80
N GLU A 80 -8.30 -20.31 -5.70
CA GLU A 80 -8.97 -19.00 -5.87
C GLU A 80 -9.78 -18.64 -4.62
N GLY A 81 -10.42 -19.62 -3.97
CA GLY A 81 -11.18 -19.44 -2.72
C GLY A 81 -10.30 -19.27 -1.46
N GLU A 82 -9.11 -19.86 -1.41
CA GLU A 82 -8.08 -19.55 -0.40
C GLU A 82 -7.54 -18.12 -0.54
N TYR A 83 -7.30 -17.68 -1.79
CA TYR A 83 -6.85 -16.31 -2.07
C TYR A 83 -7.92 -15.28 -1.74
N ALA A 84 -9.17 -15.48 -2.17
CA ALA A 84 -10.32 -14.64 -1.82
C ALA A 84 -10.47 -14.44 -0.30
N ARG A 85 -10.52 -15.55 0.45
CA ARG A 85 -10.62 -15.52 1.94
C ARG A 85 -9.41 -14.85 2.60
N SER A 86 -8.27 -14.77 1.93
CA SER A 86 -7.07 -14.08 2.43
C SER A 86 -7.15 -12.56 2.18
N LEU A 87 -7.63 -12.15 0.99
CA LEU A 87 -7.89 -10.74 0.65
C LEU A 87 -8.99 -10.12 1.53
N ASP A 88 -10.08 -10.86 1.80
CA ASP A 88 -11.16 -10.32 2.63
C ASP A 88 -10.71 -10.06 4.08
N LYS A 89 -10.02 -11.04 4.68
CA LYS A 89 -9.39 -10.90 6.01
C LYS A 89 -8.41 -9.72 6.07
N LEU A 90 -7.64 -9.49 5.00
CA LEU A 90 -6.74 -8.35 4.90
C LEU A 90 -7.53 -7.03 4.94
N ALA A 91 -8.54 -6.87 4.10
CA ALA A 91 -9.33 -5.64 4.04
C ALA A 91 -10.18 -5.40 5.30
N GLU A 92 -10.73 -6.47 5.91
CA GLU A 92 -11.47 -6.39 7.17
C GLU A 92 -10.57 -5.98 8.35
N ARG A 93 -9.37 -6.56 8.47
CA ARG A 93 -8.39 -6.24 9.53
C ARG A 93 -7.99 -4.75 9.55
N PHE A 94 -8.08 -4.07 8.42
CA PHE A 94 -7.84 -2.62 8.35
C PHE A 94 -9.13 -1.80 8.47
N THR A 95 -10.23 -2.19 7.82
CA THR A 95 -11.52 -1.47 7.94
C THR A 95 -12.05 -1.43 9.38
N SER A 96 -11.89 -2.51 10.12
CA SER A 96 -12.30 -2.61 11.54
C SER A 96 -11.55 -1.64 12.47
N LYS A 97 -10.37 -1.18 12.08
CA LYS A 97 -9.63 -0.11 12.77
C LYS A 97 -10.20 1.28 12.44
N ILE A 98 -10.52 1.52 11.17
CA ILE A 98 -11.10 2.79 10.69
C ILE A 98 -12.43 3.07 11.40
N LYS A 99 -13.30 2.07 11.58
CA LYS A 99 -14.57 2.23 12.31
C LYS A 99 -14.44 2.66 13.79
N ARG A 100 -13.23 2.72 14.37
CA ARG A 100 -12.98 3.20 15.75
C ARG A 100 -12.40 4.62 15.79
N LYS A 101 -12.04 5.19 14.63
CA LYS A 101 -11.60 6.57 14.42
C LYS A 101 -11.96 6.93 12.98
N GLU A 102 -13.15 7.46 12.75
CA GLU A 102 -13.52 7.90 11.39
C GLU A 102 -12.49 8.93 10.91
N PRO A 103 -11.93 8.79 9.70
CA PRO A 103 -11.12 9.83 9.10
C PRO A 103 -12.00 11.05 8.87
N GLY A 104 -11.55 12.23 9.28
CA GLY A 104 -12.28 13.48 9.05
C GLY A 104 -12.63 13.62 7.57
N SER A 105 -13.91 13.88 7.29
CA SER A 105 -14.43 13.96 5.92
C SER A 105 -13.68 15.03 5.12
N GLY A 106 -12.95 14.61 4.08
CA GLY A 106 -12.20 15.50 3.20
C GLY A 106 -10.68 15.28 3.14
N GLN A 107 -10.11 14.30 3.84
CA GLN A 107 -8.68 13.97 3.69
C GLN A 107 -8.39 13.10 2.45
N SER A 108 -7.64 13.64 1.49
CA SER A 108 -7.30 13.01 0.21
C SER A 108 -6.50 11.71 0.37
N VAL A 109 -5.55 11.68 1.31
CA VAL A 109 -4.76 10.48 1.65
C VAL A 109 -5.66 9.38 2.24
N ALA A 110 -6.62 9.75 3.08
CA ALA A 110 -7.59 8.81 3.64
C ALA A 110 -8.52 8.23 2.55
N GLN A 111 -8.92 9.05 1.58
CA GLN A 111 -9.71 8.59 0.43
C GLN A 111 -8.94 7.58 -0.43
N CYS A 112 -7.64 7.80 -0.70
CA CYS A 112 -6.79 6.82 -1.38
C CYS A 112 -6.75 5.47 -0.65
N TRP A 113 -6.62 5.51 0.68
CA TRP A 113 -6.60 4.32 1.53
C TRP A 113 -7.96 3.58 1.54
N LEU A 114 -9.07 4.31 1.59
CA LEU A 114 -10.42 3.74 1.50
C LEU A 114 -10.68 3.07 0.15
N VAL A 115 -10.27 3.69 -0.96
CA VAL A 115 -10.39 3.10 -2.31
C VAL A 115 -9.54 1.84 -2.44
N LEU A 116 -8.30 1.82 -1.91
CA LEU A 116 -7.45 0.62 -1.92
C LEU A 116 -8.09 -0.55 -1.13
N LEU A 117 -8.69 -0.28 0.04
CA LEU A 117 -9.38 -1.30 0.84
C LEU A 117 -10.70 -1.77 0.19
N ALA A 118 -11.42 -0.87 -0.50
CA ALA A 118 -12.60 -1.23 -1.28
C ALA A 118 -12.24 -2.13 -2.47
N GLN A 119 -11.15 -1.81 -3.17
CA GLN A 119 -10.65 -2.59 -4.30
C GLN A 119 -10.16 -3.99 -3.86
N THR A 120 -9.43 -4.08 -2.74
CA THR A 120 -9.01 -5.35 -2.14
C THR A 120 -10.21 -6.28 -1.85
N ARG A 121 -11.34 -5.72 -1.41
CA ARG A 121 -12.60 -6.48 -1.24
C ARG A 121 -13.26 -6.86 -2.56
N GLN A 122 -13.16 -6.03 -3.59
CA GLN A 122 -13.75 -6.35 -4.87
C GLN A 122 -13.01 -7.51 -5.54
N GLU A 123 -11.68 -7.51 -5.49
CA GLU A 123 -10.84 -8.64 -5.89
C GLU A 123 -11.20 -9.91 -5.11
N SER A 124 -11.37 -9.84 -3.79
CA SER A 124 -11.86 -10.97 -2.99
C SER A 124 -13.15 -11.58 -3.54
N LYS A 125 -14.18 -10.76 -3.79
CA LYS A 125 -15.47 -11.21 -4.35
C LYS A 125 -15.31 -11.82 -5.73
N ASP A 126 -14.49 -11.22 -6.59
CA ASP A 126 -14.28 -11.70 -7.96
C ASP A 126 -13.51 -13.04 -7.98
N HIS A 127 -12.51 -13.20 -7.12
CA HIS A 127 -11.83 -14.50 -6.92
C HIS A 127 -12.76 -15.56 -6.30
N SER A 128 -13.67 -15.17 -5.38
CA SER A 128 -14.72 -16.07 -4.89
C SER A 128 -15.65 -16.51 -6.03
N GLY A 129 -16.13 -15.58 -6.86
CA GLY A 129 -16.98 -15.92 -8.01
C GLY A 129 -16.29 -16.79 -9.06
N VAL A 130 -14.97 -16.63 -9.25
CA VAL A 130 -14.17 -17.57 -10.07
C VAL A 130 -14.08 -18.94 -9.40
N SER A 131 -13.90 -19.01 -8.08
CA SER A 131 -13.93 -20.26 -7.31
C SER A 131 -15.26 -20.98 -7.46
N ASP A 132 -16.38 -20.32 -7.20
CA ASP A 132 -17.73 -20.90 -7.25
C ASP A 132 -18.10 -21.40 -8.65
N SER A 133 -17.68 -20.65 -9.68
CA SER A 133 -17.77 -21.06 -11.08
C SER A 133 -16.97 -22.33 -11.35
N CYS A 134 -15.70 -22.38 -10.92
CA CYS A 134 -14.81 -23.53 -11.13
C CYS A 134 -15.24 -24.76 -10.34
N SER A 135 -15.80 -24.62 -9.13
CA SER A 135 -16.21 -25.76 -8.30
C SER A 135 -17.52 -26.40 -8.76
N THR A 136 -18.50 -25.59 -9.19
CA THR A 136 -19.87 -26.07 -9.51
C THR A 136 -20.27 -25.91 -10.98
N THR A 137 -20.14 -24.71 -11.54
CA THR A 137 -20.72 -24.35 -12.84
C THR A 137 -19.96 -24.99 -14.00
N LEU A 138 -18.64 -25.13 -13.87
CA LEU A 138 -17.76 -25.64 -14.93
C LEU A 138 -17.53 -27.16 -14.84
N THR A 139 -17.67 -27.77 -13.67
CA THR A 139 -17.45 -29.22 -13.43
C THR A 139 -18.66 -30.06 -13.83
N GLN A 140 -19.88 -29.63 -13.51
CA GLN A 140 -21.11 -30.39 -13.81
C GLN A 140 -21.25 -30.75 -15.31
N PRO A 141 -21.00 -29.85 -16.28
CA PRO A 141 -21.08 -30.20 -17.70
C PRO A 141 -20.01 -31.19 -18.16
N LEU A 142 -18.83 -31.23 -17.50
CA LEU A 142 -17.77 -32.18 -17.82
C LEU A 142 -18.11 -33.58 -17.31
N THR A 143 -18.58 -33.69 -16.06
CA THR A 143 -19.09 -34.95 -15.49
C THR A 143 -20.20 -35.54 -16.35
N HIS A 144 -21.17 -34.71 -16.77
CA HIS A 144 -22.25 -35.17 -17.64
C HIS A 144 -21.78 -35.54 -19.06
N CYS A 145 -20.76 -34.85 -19.59
CA CYS A 145 -20.13 -35.22 -20.85
C CYS A 145 -19.44 -36.58 -20.75
N LEU A 146 -18.77 -36.88 -19.64
CA LEU A 146 -18.09 -38.16 -19.38
C LEU A 146 -19.10 -39.32 -19.36
N GLU A 147 -20.21 -39.17 -18.64
CA GLU A 147 -21.33 -40.11 -18.64
C GLU A 147 -21.88 -40.38 -20.05
N ILE A 148 -22.06 -39.32 -20.85
CA ILE A 148 -22.56 -39.41 -22.22
C ILE A 148 -21.57 -40.18 -23.11
N THR A 149 -20.30 -39.77 -23.15
CA THR A 149 -19.28 -40.39 -23.99
C THR A 149 -19.10 -41.88 -23.66
N GLN A 150 -19.03 -42.25 -22.36
CA GLN A 150 -18.96 -43.65 -21.94
C GLN A 150 -20.21 -44.45 -22.31
N ARG A 151 -21.41 -43.86 -22.19
CA ARG A 151 -22.68 -44.51 -22.54
C ARG A 151 -22.86 -44.71 -24.05
N LEU A 152 -22.35 -43.79 -24.86
CA LEU A 152 -22.44 -43.86 -26.33
C LEU A 152 -21.40 -44.81 -26.92
N ALA A 153 -20.15 -44.80 -26.44
CA ALA A 153 -19.14 -45.75 -26.87
C ALA A 153 -19.60 -47.21 -26.64
N LYS A 154 -20.20 -47.52 -25.47
CA LYS A 154 -20.81 -48.84 -25.19
C LYS A 154 -21.87 -49.28 -26.23
N ARG A 155 -22.56 -48.34 -26.89
CA ARG A 155 -23.51 -48.63 -27.99
C ARG A 155 -22.80 -48.86 -29.33
N VAL A 156 -21.71 -48.15 -29.60
CA VAL A 156 -20.87 -48.37 -30.80
C VAL A 156 -20.20 -49.74 -30.76
N LEU A 157 -19.67 -50.15 -29.60
CA LEU A 157 -19.07 -51.49 -29.41
C LEU A 157 -20.06 -52.63 -29.70
N LEU A 158 -21.34 -52.47 -29.32
CA LEU A 158 -22.41 -53.42 -29.66
C LEU A 158 -22.66 -53.54 -31.17
N TYR A 159 -22.51 -52.44 -31.93
CA TYR A 159 -22.68 -52.46 -33.38
C TYR A 159 -21.52 -53.16 -34.10
N LEU A 160 -20.27 -52.96 -33.66
CA LEU A 160 -19.12 -53.73 -34.15
C LEU A 160 -19.30 -55.25 -33.87
N HIS A 161 -19.89 -55.61 -32.73
CA HIS A 161 -20.22 -57.01 -32.43
C HIS A 161 -21.27 -57.59 -33.39
N LEU A 162 -22.29 -56.80 -33.80
CA LEU A 162 -23.31 -57.22 -34.77
C LEU A 162 -22.70 -57.49 -36.16
N ILE A 163 -21.77 -56.66 -36.62
CA ILE A 163 -21.02 -56.89 -37.88
C ILE A 163 -20.19 -58.17 -37.79
N HIS A 164 -19.50 -58.40 -36.67
CA HIS A 164 -18.74 -59.61 -36.44
C HIS A 164 -19.64 -60.88 -36.38
N LEU A 165 -20.90 -60.74 -35.94
CA LEU A 165 -21.90 -61.82 -35.99
C LEU A 165 -22.33 -62.13 -37.43
N ALA A 166 -22.62 -61.12 -38.26
CA ALA A 166 -22.97 -61.33 -39.68
C ALA A 166 -21.84 -62.07 -40.44
N TRP A 167 -20.58 -61.73 -40.17
CA TRP A 167 -19.41 -62.44 -40.70
C TRP A 167 -19.28 -63.88 -40.22
N ARG A 168 -19.74 -64.20 -39.00
CA ARG A 168 -19.80 -65.57 -38.48
C ARG A 168 -20.87 -66.40 -39.22
N THR A 169 -22.03 -65.82 -39.51
CA THR A 169 -23.10 -66.46 -40.29
C THR A 169 -22.65 -66.82 -41.71
N TYR A 170 -21.93 -65.92 -42.39
CA TYR A 170 -21.31 -66.21 -43.69
C TYR A 170 -20.38 -67.45 -43.64
N TYR A 171 -19.51 -67.53 -42.63
CA TYR A 171 -18.58 -68.65 -42.49
C TYR A 171 -19.27 -69.99 -42.24
N GLN A 172 -20.41 -69.99 -41.52
CA GLN A 172 -21.23 -71.18 -41.27
C GLN A 172 -21.73 -71.78 -42.59
N TYR A 173 -22.42 -70.97 -43.43
CA TYR A 173 -22.93 -71.43 -44.72
C TYR A 173 -21.82 -71.87 -45.69
N HIS A 174 -20.64 -71.23 -45.64
CA HIS A 174 -19.48 -71.67 -46.41
C HIS A 174 -19.03 -73.10 -46.03
N SER A 175 -18.94 -73.38 -44.73
CA SER A 175 -18.55 -74.71 -44.23
C SER A 175 -19.60 -75.80 -44.51
N GLU A 176 -20.89 -75.43 -44.49
CA GLU A 176 -21.98 -76.33 -44.87
C GLU A 176 -21.96 -76.67 -46.35
N TYR A 177 -21.69 -75.68 -47.22
CA TYR A 177 -21.46 -75.91 -48.64
C TYR A 177 -20.25 -76.82 -48.90
N GLU A 178 -19.08 -76.56 -48.29
CA GLU A 178 -17.90 -77.42 -48.44
C GLU A 178 -18.19 -78.87 -47.98
N SER A 179 -18.96 -79.04 -46.90
CA SER A 179 -19.40 -80.35 -46.42
C SER A 179 -20.32 -81.07 -47.41
N ALA A 180 -21.24 -80.34 -48.05
CA ALA A 180 -22.14 -80.89 -49.06
C ALA A 180 -21.41 -81.25 -50.36
N GLU A 181 -20.47 -80.41 -50.81
CA GLU A 181 -19.63 -80.67 -52.00
C GLU A 181 -18.72 -81.89 -51.79
N GLY A 182 -18.16 -82.06 -50.58
CA GLY A 182 -17.40 -83.26 -50.21
C GLY A 182 -18.23 -84.55 -50.31
N LYS A 183 -19.46 -84.52 -49.76
CA LYS A 183 -20.42 -85.65 -49.80
C LYS A 183 -20.85 -85.98 -51.25
N LEU A 184 -21.02 -84.96 -52.10
CA LEU A 184 -21.31 -85.16 -53.52
C LEU A 184 -20.14 -85.86 -54.23
N LYS A 185 -18.91 -85.35 -54.10
CA LYS A 185 -17.70 -85.93 -54.69
C LYS A 185 -17.43 -87.36 -54.23
N GLU A 186 -17.81 -87.72 -53.01
CA GLU A 186 -17.73 -89.10 -52.53
C GLU A 186 -18.79 -89.99 -53.19
N ALA A 187 -20.05 -89.54 -53.24
CA ALA A 187 -21.14 -90.28 -53.89
C ALA A 187 -20.90 -90.48 -55.40
N GLU A 188 -20.30 -89.51 -56.08
CA GLU A 188 -19.90 -89.60 -57.49
C GLU A 188 -18.79 -90.64 -57.71
N LYS A 189 -17.79 -90.72 -56.83
CA LYS A 189 -16.78 -91.81 -56.85
C LYS A 189 -17.43 -93.17 -56.60
N GLN A 190 -18.35 -93.27 -55.64
CA GLN A 190 -19.10 -94.51 -55.37
C GLN A 190 -20.03 -94.93 -56.53
N LYS A 191 -20.41 -94.02 -57.43
CA LYS A 191 -21.16 -94.32 -58.66
C LYS A 191 -20.32 -95.12 -59.67
N GLN A 192 -19.01 -94.85 -59.76
CA GLN A 192 -18.12 -95.44 -60.76
C GLN A 192 -17.73 -96.91 -60.46
N GLY A 193 -17.90 -97.38 -59.23
CA GLY A 193 -17.26 -98.62 -58.75
C GLY A 193 -17.98 -99.97 -58.90
N ALA A 194 -19.23 -100.05 -59.41
CA ALA A 194 -19.92 -101.35 -59.56
C ALA A 194 -21.11 -101.35 -60.55
N SER A 195 -21.13 -102.33 -61.46
CA SER A 195 -22.08 -102.40 -62.60
C SER A 195 -23.54 -102.75 -62.26
N LYS A 196 -23.83 -103.50 -61.17
CA LYS A 196 -25.14 -104.18 -61.00
C LYS A 196 -26.24 -103.41 -60.22
N LYS A 197 -26.04 -102.16 -59.78
CA LYS A 197 -27.09 -101.32 -59.13
C LYS A 197 -26.95 -99.82 -59.48
N ILE A 198 -26.80 -99.49 -60.75
CA ILE A 198 -26.49 -98.13 -61.22
C ILE A 198 -27.63 -97.15 -60.94
N GLU A 199 -28.88 -97.48 -61.31
CA GLU A 199 -30.04 -96.57 -61.23
C GLU A 199 -30.33 -96.07 -59.80
N LYS A 200 -30.47 -97.00 -58.82
CA LYS A 200 -30.68 -96.61 -57.41
C LYS A 200 -29.52 -95.81 -56.81
N ARG A 201 -28.28 -95.97 -57.32
CA ARG A 201 -27.14 -95.11 -56.96
C ARG A 201 -27.24 -93.74 -57.65
N GLN A 202 -27.70 -93.69 -58.91
CA GLN A 202 -27.89 -92.46 -59.67
C GLN A 202 -28.95 -91.55 -59.03
N CYS A 203 -30.10 -92.09 -58.59
CA CYS A 203 -31.09 -91.31 -57.84
C CYS A 203 -30.52 -90.74 -56.54
N LYS A 204 -29.72 -91.51 -55.78
CA LYS A 204 -29.06 -91.03 -54.56
C LYS A 204 -28.01 -89.94 -54.85
N VAL A 205 -27.28 -90.05 -55.95
CA VAL A 205 -26.35 -88.98 -56.40
C VAL A 205 -27.13 -87.73 -56.78
N GLN A 206 -28.26 -87.83 -57.49
CA GLN A 206 -29.13 -86.68 -57.83
C GLN A 206 -29.71 -86.01 -56.57
N GLU A 207 -30.12 -86.78 -55.56
CA GLU A 207 -30.60 -86.26 -54.28
C GLU A 207 -29.51 -85.48 -53.51
N ILE A 208 -28.28 -86.02 -53.48
CA ILE A 208 -27.12 -85.36 -52.87
C ILE A 208 -26.70 -84.13 -53.68
N GLN A 209 -26.78 -84.20 -55.01
CA GLN A 209 -26.52 -83.09 -55.93
C GLN A 209 -27.51 -81.94 -55.71
N LEU A 210 -28.81 -82.24 -55.54
CA LEU A 210 -29.82 -81.22 -55.22
C LEU A 210 -29.55 -80.57 -53.86
N LYS A 211 -29.18 -81.35 -52.83
CA LYS A 211 -28.80 -80.84 -51.51
C LYS A 211 -27.53 -79.97 -51.56
N CYS A 212 -26.54 -80.37 -52.36
CA CYS A 212 -25.34 -79.58 -52.62
C CYS A 212 -25.64 -78.28 -53.37
N THR A 213 -26.53 -78.30 -54.37
CA THR A 213 -26.97 -77.12 -55.10
C THR A 213 -27.75 -76.15 -54.20
N LYS A 214 -28.62 -76.65 -53.30
CA LYS A 214 -29.28 -75.80 -52.31
C LYS A 214 -28.25 -75.12 -51.40
N ALA A 215 -27.36 -75.87 -50.76
CA ALA A 215 -26.31 -75.31 -49.90
C ALA A 215 -25.39 -74.32 -50.65
N ARG A 216 -25.14 -74.54 -51.94
CA ARG A 216 -24.40 -73.61 -52.81
C ARG A 216 -25.14 -72.29 -53.02
N ASN A 217 -26.44 -72.35 -53.29
CA ASN A 217 -27.27 -71.16 -53.48
C ASN A 217 -27.37 -70.36 -52.18
N ASP A 218 -27.63 -71.04 -51.06
CA ASP A 218 -27.70 -70.44 -49.72
C ASP A 218 -26.35 -69.76 -49.36
N TYR A 219 -25.22 -70.41 -49.64
CA TYR A 219 -23.88 -69.83 -49.51
C TYR A 219 -23.66 -68.60 -50.42
N LEU A 220 -24.04 -68.67 -51.70
CA LEU A 220 -23.83 -67.57 -52.65
C LEU A 220 -24.67 -66.33 -52.30
N LEU A 221 -25.90 -66.52 -51.81
CA LEU A 221 -26.74 -65.44 -51.30
C LEU A 221 -26.13 -64.79 -50.05
N ASN A 222 -25.66 -65.60 -49.09
CA ASN A 222 -25.01 -65.09 -47.88
C ASN A 222 -23.64 -64.44 -48.18
N LEU A 223 -22.90 -64.90 -49.19
CA LEU A 223 -21.68 -64.25 -49.69
C LEU A 223 -22.00 -62.87 -50.28
N ALA A 224 -23.06 -62.73 -51.08
CA ALA A 224 -23.47 -61.45 -51.62
C ALA A 224 -23.89 -60.46 -50.51
N ALA A 225 -24.70 -60.93 -49.55
CA ALA A 225 -25.13 -60.15 -48.40
C ALA A 225 -23.94 -59.69 -47.53
N ALA A 226 -23.01 -60.61 -47.18
CA ALA A 226 -21.84 -60.28 -46.37
C ALA A 226 -20.91 -59.25 -47.05
N ASN A 227 -20.70 -59.36 -48.37
CA ASN A 227 -19.94 -58.35 -49.11
C ASN A 227 -20.64 -56.99 -49.13
N ALA A 228 -21.97 -56.95 -49.28
CA ALA A 228 -22.74 -55.71 -49.22
C ALA A 228 -22.66 -55.05 -47.82
N SER A 229 -22.84 -55.81 -46.75
CA SER A 229 -22.69 -55.34 -45.36
C SER A 229 -21.27 -54.85 -45.06
N MET A 230 -20.25 -55.56 -45.56
CA MET A 230 -18.84 -55.18 -45.39
C MET A 230 -18.53 -53.84 -46.09
N ASN A 231 -18.97 -53.69 -47.34
CA ASN A 231 -18.78 -52.45 -48.10
C ASN A 231 -19.50 -51.28 -47.41
N LYS A 232 -20.73 -51.48 -46.94
CA LYS A 232 -21.47 -50.45 -46.19
C LYS A 232 -20.75 -50.05 -44.90
N TYR A 233 -20.25 -51.00 -44.13
CA TYR A 233 -19.53 -50.71 -42.89
C TYR A 233 -18.27 -49.87 -43.14
N TYR A 234 -17.41 -50.28 -44.07
CA TYR A 234 -16.13 -49.60 -44.32
C TYR A 234 -16.26 -48.28 -45.08
N LEU A 235 -17.30 -48.10 -45.91
CA LEU A 235 -17.50 -46.88 -46.71
C LEU A 235 -18.46 -45.85 -46.08
N GLN A 236 -19.28 -46.25 -45.10
CA GLN A 236 -20.31 -45.39 -44.51
C GLN A 236 -20.36 -45.52 -42.99
N ASP A 237 -20.74 -46.70 -42.48
CA ASP A 237 -21.15 -46.81 -41.07
C ASP A 237 -20.00 -46.51 -40.09
N ILE A 238 -18.75 -46.87 -40.41
CA ILE A 238 -17.60 -46.60 -39.52
C ILE A 238 -17.38 -45.11 -39.24
N SER A 239 -17.64 -44.22 -40.20
CA SER A 239 -17.58 -42.77 -39.96
C SER A 239 -18.72 -42.33 -39.05
N SER A 240 -19.95 -42.70 -39.39
CA SER A 240 -21.14 -42.30 -38.64
C SER A 240 -21.14 -42.83 -37.20
N LEU A 241 -20.48 -43.97 -36.94
CA LEU A 241 -20.28 -44.49 -35.58
C LEU A 241 -19.32 -43.63 -34.74
N MET A 242 -18.26 -43.08 -35.34
CA MET A 242 -17.36 -42.13 -34.66
C MET A 242 -18.05 -40.79 -34.42
N ASP A 243 -18.82 -40.28 -35.40
CA ASP A 243 -19.68 -39.10 -35.22
C ASP A 243 -20.69 -39.32 -34.07
N CYS A 244 -21.20 -40.54 -33.92
CA CYS A 244 -22.12 -40.92 -32.84
C CYS A 244 -21.47 -41.15 -31.47
N SER A 245 -20.16 -41.46 -31.37
CA SER A 245 -19.47 -41.51 -30.08
C SER A 245 -19.10 -40.12 -29.56
N ASP A 246 -18.85 -39.19 -30.47
CA ASP A 246 -18.26 -37.88 -30.18
C ASP A 246 -19.30 -36.74 -30.11
N ILE A 247 -20.58 -37.06 -30.38
CA ILE A 247 -21.70 -36.12 -30.30
C ILE A 247 -21.76 -35.42 -28.94
N GLY A 248 -21.60 -34.10 -28.97
CA GLY A 248 -21.59 -33.24 -27.79
C GLY A 248 -20.23 -33.06 -27.09
N TYR A 249 -19.22 -33.92 -27.33
CA TYR A 249 -17.92 -33.87 -26.65
C TYR A 249 -17.24 -32.50 -26.78
N HIS A 250 -16.92 -32.12 -28.03
CA HIS A 250 -16.30 -30.83 -28.34
C HIS A 250 -17.18 -29.63 -27.98
N LEU A 251 -18.51 -29.78 -28.05
CA LEU A 251 -19.46 -28.70 -27.73
C LEU A 251 -19.50 -28.41 -26.22
N SER A 252 -19.51 -29.45 -25.38
CA SER A 252 -19.46 -29.34 -23.92
C SER A 252 -18.13 -28.72 -23.47
N LEU A 253 -17.00 -29.26 -23.93
CA LEU A 253 -15.67 -28.69 -23.68
C LEU A 253 -15.58 -27.21 -24.11
N SER A 254 -16.04 -26.88 -25.31
CA SER A 254 -16.01 -25.51 -25.83
C SER A 254 -16.89 -24.55 -25.01
N ARG A 255 -18.04 -25.00 -24.50
CA ARG A 255 -18.91 -24.22 -23.59
C ARG A 255 -18.23 -23.97 -22.24
N VAL A 256 -17.65 -25.00 -21.63
CA VAL A 256 -16.94 -24.89 -20.34
C VAL A 256 -15.74 -23.95 -20.46
N LEU A 257 -14.88 -24.12 -21.46
CA LEU A 257 -13.70 -23.28 -21.65
C LEU A 257 -14.06 -21.82 -21.97
N ARG A 258 -15.12 -21.56 -22.76
CA ARG A 258 -15.63 -20.19 -23.00
C ARG A 258 -16.20 -19.56 -21.74
N SER A 259 -16.88 -20.32 -20.88
CA SER A 259 -17.41 -19.84 -19.61
C SER A 259 -16.29 -19.50 -18.62
N TYR A 260 -15.25 -20.35 -18.53
CA TYR A 260 -14.02 -20.07 -17.78
C TYR A 260 -13.33 -18.78 -18.25
N LEU A 261 -13.14 -18.62 -19.57
CA LEU A 261 -12.56 -17.40 -20.15
C LEU A 261 -13.40 -16.15 -19.85
N SER A 262 -14.74 -16.25 -19.94
CA SER A 262 -15.64 -15.13 -19.59
C SER A 262 -15.58 -14.76 -18.12
N SER A 263 -15.50 -15.75 -17.21
CA SER A 263 -15.33 -15.54 -15.77
C SER A 263 -14.01 -14.82 -15.45
N ARG A 264 -12.88 -15.29 -16.03
CA ARG A 264 -11.58 -14.61 -15.87
C ARG A 264 -11.55 -13.21 -16.48
N SER A 265 -12.13 -13.03 -17.66
CA SER A 265 -12.19 -11.73 -18.35
C SER A 265 -12.96 -10.69 -17.53
N ARG A 266 -14.06 -11.08 -16.86
CA ARG A 266 -14.81 -10.20 -15.95
C ARG A 266 -13.99 -9.78 -14.73
N ALA A 267 -13.32 -10.72 -14.07
CA ALA A 267 -12.44 -10.40 -12.93
C ALA A 267 -11.29 -9.46 -13.34
N GLN A 268 -10.71 -9.65 -14.53
CA GLN A 268 -9.71 -8.74 -15.09
C GLN A 268 -10.28 -7.34 -15.37
N GLN A 269 -11.48 -7.23 -15.94
CA GLN A 269 -12.14 -5.94 -16.19
C GLN A 269 -12.44 -5.19 -14.88
N ASN A 270 -12.94 -5.90 -13.86
CA ASN A 270 -13.18 -5.33 -12.53
C ASN A 270 -11.88 -4.82 -11.90
N LEU A 271 -10.78 -5.59 -11.97
CA LEU A 271 -9.45 -5.18 -11.53
C LEU A 271 -8.97 -3.92 -12.26
N SER A 272 -9.08 -3.87 -13.60
CA SER A 272 -8.68 -2.68 -14.38
C SER A 272 -9.50 -1.43 -14.01
N GLY A 273 -10.82 -1.55 -13.83
CA GLY A 273 -11.67 -0.44 -13.41
C GLY A 273 -11.38 0.02 -11.97
N GLY A 274 -11.09 -0.90 -11.06
CA GLY A 274 -10.70 -0.60 -9.68
C GLY A 274 -9.33 0.07 -9.56
N LEU A 275 -8.34 -0.38 -10.34
CA LEU A 275 -7.05 0.29 -10.46
C LEU A 275 -7.18 1.69 -11.06
N GLN A 276 -8.12 1.90 -12.00
CA GLN A 276 -8.43 3.23 -12.52
C GLN A 276 -9.05 4.13 -11.44
N GLN A 277 -9.96 3.63 -10.60
CA GLN A 277 -10.50 4.39 -9.46
C GLN A 277 -9.40 4.76 -8.45
N LEU A 278 -8.47 3.85 -8.16
CA LEU A 278 -7.31 4.12 -7.30
C LEU A 278 -6.38 5.17 -7.93
N HIS A 279 -6.13 5.10 -9.24
CA HIS A 279 -5.38 6.13 -9.97
C HIS A 279 -6.06 7.49 -9.87
N THR A 280 -7.38 7.58 -10.03
CA THR A 280 -8.14 8.84 -9.85
C THR A 280 -8.01 9.36 -8.42
N ALA A 281 -8.10 8.51 -7.39
CA ALA A 281 -7.90 8.92 -6.01
C ALA A 281 -6.48 9.47 -5.76
N VAL A 282 -5.44 8.76 -6.25
CA VAL A 282 -4.03 9.20 -6.15
C VAL A 282 -3.78 10.50 -6.93
N SER A 283 -4.49 10.72 -8.05
CA SER A 283 -4.44 11.97 -8.82
C SER A 283 -5.14 13.14 -8.10
N GLY A 284 -5.97 12.85 -7.10
CA GLY A 284 -6.67 13.83 -6.26
C GLY A 284 -6.01 14.07 -4.89
N LEU A 285 -4.73 13.72 -4.74
CA LEU A 285 -3.94 14.04 -3.54
C LEU A 285 -3.60 15.54 -3.53
N ASP A 286 -4.11 16.28 -2.55
CA ASP A 286 -3.92 17.74 -2.44
C ASP A 286 -3.63 18.15 -0.98
N GLN A 287 -2.40 18.58 -0.73
CA GLN A 287 -1.94 19.06 0.59
C GLN A 287 -2.61 20.38 1.03
N ILE A 288 -3.01 21.23 0.07
CA ILE A 288 -3.62 22.53 0.34
C ILE A 288 -5.09 22.31 0.70
N GLN A 289 -5.81 21.50 -0.08
CA GLN A 289 -7.19 21.13 0.25
C GLN A 289 -7.28 20.37 1.58
N ASP A 290 -6.35 19.44 1.86
CA ASP A 290 -6.32 18.71 3.14
C ASP A 290 -6.04 19.65 4.34
N ARG A 291 -5.18 20.67 4.16
CA ARG A 291 -4.96 21.74 5.17
C ARG A 291 -6.22 22.57 5.39
N ASP A 292 -6.88 23.00 4.32
CA ASP A 292 -8.02 23.91 4.43
C ASP A 292 -9.26 23.19 4.98
N ASN A 293 -9.43 21.90 4.65
CA ASN A 293 -10.39 21.02 5.30
C ASN A 293 -10.09 20.83 6.81
N LEU A 294 -8.82 20.70 7.20
CA LEU A 294 -8.42 20.61 8.61
C LEU A 294 -8.75 21.89 9.39
N LEU A 295 -8.46 23.06 8.81
CA LEU A 295 -8.77 24.36 9.41
C LEU A 295 -10.28 24.59 9.56
N GLN A 296 -11.06 24.29 8.51
CA GLN A 296 -12.52 24.41 8.54
C GLN A 296 -13.17 23.47 9.57
N THR A 297 -12.76 22.19 9.60
CA THR A 297 -13.30 21.20 10.55
C THR A 297 -12.97 21.51 12.01
N HIS A 298 -11.95 22.33 12.27
CA HIS A 298 -11.52 22.75 13.61
C HIS A 298 -11.56 24.27 13.77
N THR A 299 -12.56 24.93 13.17
CA THR A 299 -12.67 26.41 13.14
C THR A 299 -12.54 27.02 14.54
N ASN A 300 -13.16 26.45 15.57
CA ASN A 300 -13.09 26.97 16.95
C ASN A 300 -11.69 26.87 17.59
N THR A 301 -10.77 26.09 17.02
CA THR A 301 -9.37 25.94 17.47
C THR A 301 -8.41 26.84 16.69
N PHE A 302 -8.76 27.19 15.45
CA PHE A 302 -7.90 27.96 14.53
C PHE A 302 -8.47 29.32 14.12
N CYS A 303 -9.60 29.73 14.68
CA CYS A 303 -10.16 31.07 14.48
C CYS A 303 -9.23 32.15 15.06
N LEU A 304 -9.25 33.32 14.43
CA LEU A 304 -8.52 34.49 14.92
C LEU A 304 -9.18 34.97 16.24
N PRO A 305 -8.44 35.09 17.35
CA PRO A 305 -8.97 35.66 18.59
C PRO A 305 -9.45 37.11 18.41
N LEU A 306 -10.26 37.60 19.35
CA LEU A 306 -10.61 39.02 19.41
C LEU A 306 -9.34 39.87 19.50
N ARG A 307 -9.35 41.03 18.83
CA ARG A 307 -8.25 41.98 18.91
C ARG A 307 -8.18 42.58 20.30
N PHE A 308 -6.97 42.79 20.80
CA PHE A 308 -6.74 43.69 21.94
C PHE A 308 -7.16 45.11 21.55
N HIS A 309 -7.87 45.78 22.45
CA HIS A 309 -8.28 47.18 22.31
C HIS A 309 -7.53 48.00 23.36
N TYR A 310 -7.35 49.30 23.11
CA TYR A 310 -6.86 50.23 24.13
C TYR A 310 -7.87 50.29 25.29
N GLN A 311 -7.38 50.13 26.51
CA GLN A 311 -8.15 50.26 27.75
C GLN A 311 -7.80 51.61 28.40
N PRO A 312 -8.76 52.55 28.52
CA PRO A 312 -8.56 53.81 29.25
C PRO A 312 -8.14 53.59 30.71
N HIS A 313 -6.97 54.09 31.09
CA HIS A 313 -6.60 54.21 32.50
C HIS A 313 -7.13 55.55 33.06
N GLU A 314 -7.73 55.54 34.26
CA GLU A 314 -8.42 56.67 34.91
C GLU A 314 -9.41 57.49 34.02
N GLY A 315 -9.90 56.91 32.92
CA GLY A 315 -10.80 57.57 31.98
C GLY A 315 -10.12 58.44 30.91
N ASP A 316 -8.83 58.20 30.63
CA ASP A 316 -8.10 58.81 29.50
C ASP A 316 -8.85 58.59 28.17
N GLN A 317 -9.09 59.69 27.44
CA GLN A 317 -9.82 59.68 26.17
C GLN A 317 -8.86 59.69 24.95
N VAL A 318 -7.54 59.71 25.16
CA VAL A 318 -6.53 59.78 24.11
C VAL A 318 -6.14 58.38 23.63
N CYS A 319 -6.99 57.80 22.77
CA CYS A 319 -6.75 56.48 22.16
C CYS A 319 -5.88 56.51 20.87
N GLU A 320 -5.33 57.66 20.48
CA GLU A 320 -4.43 57.83 19.33
C GLU A 320 -3.03 58.30 19.75
N VAL A 321 -2.00 57.94 18.97
CA VAL A 321 -0.64 58.46 19.15
C VAL A 321 -0.57 59.93 18.71
N SER A 322 -0.37 60.86 19.66
CA SER A 322 -0.11 62.27 19.35
C SER A 322 1.39 62.59 19.31
N ALA A 323 1.79 63.46 18.38
CA ALA A 323 3.15 64.01 18.26
C ALA A 323 3.09 65.54 18.39
N GLU A 324 2.75 66.01 19.60
CA GLU A 324 2.56 67.42 19.91
C GLU A 324 3.76 68.07 20.61
N GLN A 325 3.78 69.40 20.57
CA GLN A 325 4.66 70.28 21.35
C GLN A 325 6.12 69.77 21.47
N GLU A 326 6.59 69.48 22.67
CA GLU A 326 8.00 69.18 22.99
C GLU A 326 8.42 67.75 22.59
N ILE A 327 7.50 66.77 22.66
CA ILE A 327 7.79 65.37 22.32
C ILE A 327 7.90 65.12 20.81
N ARG A 328 7.44 66.06 19.97
CA ARG A 328 7.43 65.91 18.51
C ARG A 328 8.81 65.58 17.92
N CYS A 329 9.85 66.29 18.32
CA CYS A 329 11.21 66.06 17.82
C CYS A 329 11.75 64.68 18.22
N GLU A 330 11.33 64.14 19.37
CA GLU A 330 11.67 62.78 19.76
C GLU A 330 10.91 61.75 18.92
N MET A 331 9.59 61.93 18.73
CA MET A 331 8.77 61.01 17.93
C MET A 331 9.19 60.97 16.45
N GLU A 332 9.57 62.11 15.88
CA GLU A 332 10.11 62.19 14.51
C GLU A 332 11.51 61.53 14.41
N THR A 333 12.35 61.67 15.44
CA THR A 333 13.63 60.93 15.53
C THR A 333 13.41 59.42 15.66
N ARG A 334 12.47 58.99 16.51
CA ARG A 334 12.06 57.58 16.67
C ARG A 334 11.49 57.01 15.36
N PHE A 335 10.70 57.79 14.63
CA PHE A 335 10.16 57.42 13.31
C PHE A 335 11.29 57.18 12.29
N GLN A 336 12.24 58.11 12.15
CA GLN A 336 13.39 57.95 11.24
C GLN A 336 14.25 56.73 11.62
N GLN A 337 14.49 56.49 12.91
CA GLN A 337 15.21 55.31 13.40
C GLN A 337 14.46 54.00 13.09
N LEU A 338 13.13 53.97 13.29
CA LEU A 338 12.31 52.81 12.94
C LEU A 338 12.30 52.55 11.44
N GLN A 339 12.16 53.60 10.61
CA GLN A 339 12.20 53.49 9.16
C GLN A 339 13.53 52.91 8.67
N SER A 340 14.67 53.37 9.21
CA SER A 340 15.99 52.83 8.88
C SER A 340 16.21 51.38 9.36
N LYS A 341 15.64 50.98 10.50
CA LYS A 341 15.70 49.58 10.97
C LYS A 341 14.79 48.67 10.14
N LEU A 342 13.60 49.15 9.79
CA LEU A 342 12.58 48.43 9.05
C LEU A 342 13.05 48.05 7.64
N THR A 343 13.75 48.94 6.92
CA THR A 343 14.31 48.61 5.59
C THR A 343 15.36 47.50 5.68
N GLY A 344 16.29 47.57 6.64
CA GLY A 344 17.29 46.53 6.88
C GLY A 344 16.68 45.18 7.22
N PHE A 345 15.82 45.11 8.25
CA PHE A 345 15.17 43.86 8.65
C PHE A 345 14.24 43.28 7.57
N THR A 346 13.65 44.12 6.70
CA THR A 346 12.86 43.64 5.56
C THR A 346 13.75 42.90 4.54
N GLN A 347 14.90 43.47 4.17
CA GLN A 347 15.85 42.79 3.28
C GLN A 347 16.35 41.47 3.90
N GLU A 348 16.73 41.47 5.18
CA GLU A 348 17.14 40.26 5.89
C GLU A 348 16.05 39.17 5.94
N THR A 349 14.77 39.58 5.97
CA THR A 349 13.62 38.67 5.94
C THR A 349 13.43 38.07 4.55
N GLU A 350 13.59 38.85 3.48
CA GLU A 350 13.60 38.30 2.12
C GLU A 350 14.74 37.32 1.89
N GLU A 351 15.94 37.61 2.39
CA GLU A 351 17.10 36.73 2.29
C GLU A 351 16.86 35.41 3.05
N ALA A 352 16.30 35.47 4.26
CA ALA A 352 15.85 34.27 4.98
C ALA A 352 14.77 33.50 4.21
N GLY A 353 13.82 34.19 3.56
CA GLY A 353 12.80 33.57 2.69
C GLY A 353 13.40 32.85 1.47
N LYS A 354 14.44 33.44 0.85
CA LYS A 354 15.19 32.84 -0.26
C LYS A 354 15.94 31.57 0.20
N LYS A 355 16.60 31.60 1.37
CA LYS A 355 17.22 30.40 2.00
C LYS A 355 16.19 29.30 2.28
N LEU A 356 15.03 29.66 2.84
CA LEU A 356 13.94 28.75 3.17
C LEU A 356 13.38 28.05 1.92
N GLN A 357 13.13 28.80 0.84
CA GLN A 357 12.65 28.21 -0.41
C GLN A 357 13.69 27.31 -1.08
N ALA A 358 14.99 27.65 -1.01
CA ALA A 358 16.06 26.77 -1.51
C ALA A 358 16.15 25.45 -0.72
N ALA A 359 16.08 25.52 0.62
CA ALA A 359 16.04 24.32 1.47
C ALA A 359 14.78 23.47 1.21
N ARG A 360 13.64 24.11 0.94
CA ARG A 360 12.40 23.41 0.54
C ARG A 360 12.55 22.65 -0.77
N SER A 361 13.16 23.24 -1.80
CA SER A 361 13.42 22.54 -3.07
C SER A 361 14.35 21.34 -2.87
N ALA A 362 15.46 21.51 -2.14
CA ALA A 362 16.38 20.42 -1.84
C ALA A 362 15.70 19.24 -1.11
N LEU A 363 14.81 19.53 -0.15
CA LEU A 363 14.03 18.54 0.58
C LEU A 363 12.99 17.81 -0.29
N LEU A 364 12.47 18.45 -1.36
CA LEU A 364 11.51 17.85 -2.30
C LEU A 364 12.18 17.07 -3.45
N GLU A 365 13.38 17.49 -3.87
CA GLU A 365 14.15 16.82 -4.94
C GLU A 365 14.87 15.55 -4.45
N GLY A 366 15.43 15.60 -3.23
CA GLY A 366 16.16 14.47 -2.62
C GLY A 366 15.43 13.12 -2.62
N PRO A 367 14.11 13.06 -2.31
CA PRO A 367 13.32 11.83 -2.39
C PRO A 367 13.10 11.30 -3.81
N GLN A 368 12.87 12.17 -4.80
CA GLN A 368 12.43 11.74 -6.14
C GLN A 368 13.54 11.06 -6.95
N VAL A 369 14.78 11.53 -6.82
CA VAL A 369 15.94 11.01 -7.59
C VAL A 369 16.30 9.56 -7.22
N HIS A 370 15.79 9.03 -6.10
CA HIS A 370 16.17 7.71 -5.58
C HIS A 370 15.02 6.75 -5.27
N LEU A 371 13.77 7.12 -5.58
CA LEU A 371 12.62 6.19 -5.65
C LEU A 371 12.17 5.92 -7.09
N GLN A 372 13.14 5.80 -8.01
CA GLN A 372 12.94 4.98 -9.21
C GLN A 372 12.69 3.53 -8.77
N PHE A 373 11.40 3.17 -8.68
CA PHE A 373 10.96 1.77 -8.65
C PHE A 373 11.64 1.01 -9.80
N PRO A 374 12.08 -0.24 -9.61
CA PRO A 374 12.64 -1.05 -10.69
C PRO A 374 11.56 -1.37 -11.75
N SER A 375 11.38 -0.46 -12.71
CA SER A 375 10.52 -0.60 -13.89
C SER A 375 11.12 -1.54 -14.94
N GLN A 376 11.73 -2.64 -14.47
CA GLN A 376 12.18 -3.79 -15.23
C GLN A 376 12.27 -5.02 -14.30
N SER A 377 11.20 -5.83 -14.32
CA SER A 377 11.18 -7.19 -13.74
C SER A 377 10.30 -8.14 -14.57
N GLN A 378 10.34 -7.98 -15.89
CA GLN A 378 9.88 -8.98 -16.86
C GLN A 378 11.09 -9.41 -17.72
N GLY A 379 11.31 -10.72 -17.84
CA GLY A 379 12.39 -11.29 -18.66
C GLY A 379 13.66 -11.70 -17.90
N GLN A 380 13.56 -12.63 -16.93
CA GLN A 380 14.73 -13.45 -16.58
C GLN A 380 15.02 -14.42 -17.73
N GLY A 381 16.15 -14.24 -18.43
CA GLY A 381 16.52 -15.08 -19.57
C GLY A 381 17.69 -14.57 -20.39
N GLY A 382 18.87 -14.39 -19.77
CA GLY A 382 20.09 -13.96 -20.46
C GLY A 382 21.26 -13.76 -19.49
N SER A 383 22.46 -14.19 -19.89
CA SER A 383 23.66 -14.18 -19.04
C SER A 383 24.37 -12.83 -19.02
N SER A 384 25.05 -12.57 -17.89
CA SER A 384 26.38 -11.96 -17.78
C SER A 384 26.79 -10.91 -18.82
N GLU A 385 26.71 -9.62 -18.47
CA GLU A 385 27.89 -8.78 -18.17
C GLU A 385 27.48 -7.31 -17.92
N SER A 386 27.79 -6.77 -16.73
CA SER A 386 27.81 -5.33 -16.48
C SER A 386 28.63 -5.00 -15.22
N LEU A 387 29.94 -5.23 -15.28
CA LEU A 387 30.89 -4.65 -14.31
C LEU A 387 31.28 -3.24 -14.77
N ALA A 388 30.35 -2.30 -14.69
CA ALA A 388 30.62 -0.87 -14.88
C ALA A 388 29.68 0.00 -14.02
N SER A 389 30.19 1.12 -13.51
CA SER A 389 29.45 2.14 -12.74
C SER A 389 28.92 1.77 -11.34
N SER A 390 29.63 0.91 -10.59
CA SER A 390 29.40 0.74 -9.13
C SER A 390 29.96 1.90 -8.26
N SER A 391 30.06 3.10 -8.83
CA SER A 391 30.58 4.30 -8.16
C SER A 391 29.49 5.07 -7.39
N SER A 392 29.86 5.51 -6.18
CA SER A 392 29.25 6.59 -5.39
C SER A 392 27.73 6.60 -5.07
N ARG A 393 26.95 5.53 -5.24
CA ARG A 393 25.63 5.43 -4.56
C ARG A 393 25.84 5.44 -3.03
N PRO A 394 25.36 6.45 -2.27
CA PRO A 394 25.60 6.49 -0.81
C PRO A 394 24.83 5.37 -0.10
N SER A 395 25.39 4.84 0.99
CA SER A 395 24.73 3.81 1.80
C SER A 395 23.39 4.30 2.36
N LEU A 396 22.44 3.40 2.63
CA LEU A 396 21.12 3.77 3.17
C LEU A 396 21.23 4.58 4.48
N ALA A 397 22.23 4.31 5.31
CA ALA A 397 22.54 5.10 6.50
C ALA A 397 22.99 6.53 6.15
N ARG A 398 23.96 6.69 5.22
CA ARG A 398 24.42 8.03 4.78
C ARG A 398 23.30 8.82 4.07
N ARG A 399 22.39 8.15 3.35
CA ARG A 399 21.19 8.79 2.76
C ARG A 399 20.25 9.32 3.85
N ARG A 400 19.97 8.54 4.89
CA ARG A 400 19.13 8.97 6.02
C ARG A 400 19.77 10.14 6.79
N ALA A 401 21.06 10.07 7.08
CA ALA A 401 21.78 11.15 7.75
C ALA A 401 21.71 12.47 6.95
N ASN A 402 21.98 12.43 5.64
CA ASN A 402 21.89 13.60 4.76
C ASN A 402 20.44 14.15 4.66
N LEU A 403 19.43 13.28 4.69
CA LEU A 403 18.03 13.71 4.73
C LEU A 403 17.71 14.41 6.07
N GLN A 404 18.11 13.84 7.20
CA GLN A 404 17.92 14.43 8.52
C GLN A 404 18.66 15.77 8.69
N GLU A 405 19.83 15.92 8.08
CA GLU A 405 20.58 17.17 8.00
C GLU A 405 19.84 18.22 7.15
N THR A 406 19.23 17.80 6.03
CA THR A 406 18.38 18.65 5.18
C THR A 406 17.08 19.06 5.88
N GLU A 407 16.45 18.14 6.62
CA GLU A 407 15.26 18.38 7.45
C GLU A 407 15.58 19.39 8.58
N ALA A 408 16.70 19.20 9.28
CA ALA A 408 17.15 20.12 10.33
C ALA A 408 17.45 21.53 9.79
N LEU A 409 18.13 21.63 8.63
CA LEU A 409 18.39 22.90 7.95
C LEU A 409 17.10 23.59 7.50
N TYR A 410 16.13 22.84 6.97
CA TYR A 410 14.82 23.37 6.61
C TYR A 410 14.09 23.94 7.85
N CYS A 411 14.03 23.19 8.95
CA CYS A 411 13.42 23.64 10.20
C CYS A 411 14.13 24.87 10.81
N ALA A 412 15.46 24.94 10.73
CA ALA A 412 16.23 26.12 11.16
C ALA A 412 15.88 27.37 10.32
N ASN A 413 15.81 27.22 8.99
CA ASN A 413 15.42 28.31 8.08
C ASN A 413 13.96 28.74 8.28
N VAL A 414 13.05 27.81 8.66
CA VAL A 414 11.67 28.15 9.07
C VAL A 414 11.69 29.02 10.33
N LYS A 415 12.48 28.69 11.37
CA LYS A 415 12.60 29.55 12.56
C LYS A 415 13.18 30.92 12.20
N GLU A 416 14.30 30.99 11.44
CA GLU A 416 14.92 32.27 11.05
C GLU A 416 13.89 33.18 10.35
N TYR A 417 13.16 32.64 9.35
CA TYR A 417 12.18 33.40 8.59
C TYR A 417 10.97 33.85 9.42
N LEU A 418 10.41 32.99 10.27
CA LEU A 418 9.25 33.34 11.11
C LEU A 418 9.59 34.36 12.20
N CYS A 419 10.76 34.24 12.83
CA CYS A 419 11.23 35.25 13.79
C CYS A 419 11.46 36.62 13.12
N LYS A 420 12.15 36.65 11.98
CA LYS A 420 12.42 37.90 11.24
C LYS A 420 11.16 38.56 10.71
N SER A 421 10.26 37.81 10.06
CA SER A 421 8.98 38.34 9.56
C SER A 421 8.05 38.82 10.67
N SER A 422 8.04 38.16 11.85
CA SER A 422 7.36 38.67 13.04
C SER A 422 7.94 40.00 13.52
N LEU A 423 9.27 40.14 13.57
CA LEU A 423 9.93 41.41 13.93
C LEU A 423 9.60 42.53 12.93
N VAL A 424 9.68 42.27 11.62
CA VAL A 424 9.26 43.23 10.58
C VAL A 424 7.80 43.65 10.77
N SER A 425 6.88 42.72 11.05
CA SER A 425 5.47 43.03 11.31
C SER A 425 5.28 43.93 12.53
N LYS A 426 6.01 43.67 13.63
CA LYS A 426 6.01 44.51 14.85
C LYS A 426 6.57 45.92 14.58
N LEU A 427 7.63 46.03 13.78
CA LEU A 427 8.27 47.30 13.45
C LEU A 427 7.41 48.14 12.48
N GLN A 428 6.82 47.50 11.47
CA GLN A 428 5.90 48.11 10.51
C GLN A 428 4.71 48.76 11.21
N ALA A 429 4.02 48.03 12.10
CA ALA A 429 2.88 48.57 12.85
C ALA A 429 3.25 49.81 13.71
N LYS A 430 4.43 49.80 14.34
CA LYS A 430 4.94 50.96 15.11
C LYS A 430 5.32 52.14 14.20
N HIS A 431 5.97 51.86 13.07
CA HIS A 431 6.34 52.85 12.05
C HIS A 431 5.09 53.55 11.49
N ASP A 432 4.03 52.81 11.16
CA ASP A 432 2.85 53.37 10.50
C ASP A 432 1.99 54.23 11.44
N LEU A 433 1.87 53.83 12.72
CA LEU A 433 1.24 54.67 13.75
C LEU A 433 2.02 55.97 13.99
N LEU A 434 3.35 55.89 14.11
CA LEU A 434 4.20 57.09 14.28
C LEU A 434 4.21 57.99 13.05
N LYS A 435 4.15 57.41 11.83
CA LYS A 435 4.01 58.17 10.60
C LYS A 435 2.77 59.06 10.63
N VAL A 436 1.61 58.48 10.93
CA VAL A 436 0.33 59.22 11.02
C VAL A 436 0.40 60.29 12.12
N ALA A 437 1.03 60.02 13.25
CA ALA A 437 1.21 60.99 14.33
C ALA A 437 2.07 62.20 13.90
N VAL A 438 3.21 61.96 13.25
CA VAL A 438 4.14 63.02 12.78
C VAL A 438 3.53 63.83 11.61
N GLU A 439 2.81 63.17 10.70
CA GLU A 439 2.07 63.83 9.61
C GLU A 439 0.90 64.69 10.13
N LYS A 440 0.13 64.21 11.13
CA LYS A 440 -0.86 65.04 11.85
C LYS A 440 -0.20 66.22 12.57
N GLY A 441 0.94 65.99 13.22
CA GLY A 441 1.68 66.99 14.00
C GLY A 441 2.35 68.10 13.18
N THR A 442 2.55 67.91 11.87
CA THR A 442 3.11 68.95 10.98
C THR A 442 2.05 69.90 10.41
N LEU A 443 0.80 69.45 10.29
CA LEU A 443 -0.32 70.25 9.75
C LEU A 443 -0.82 71.36 10.70
N THR A 444 -0.55 71.26 12.01
CA THR A 444 -0.99 72.24 13.04
C THR A 444 -0.19 73.55 13.06
N ARG A 445 0.73 73.77 12.11
CA ARG A 445 1.66 74.91 12.05
C ARG A 445 1.01 76.23 11.55
N GLY A 446 -0.19 76.54 12.03
CA GLY A 446 -1.10 77.54 11.43
C GLY A 446 -1.18 78.93 12.09
N VAL A 447 -0.62 79.16 13.29
CA VAL A 447 -0.77 80.44 14.02
C VAL A 447 0.55 80.88 14.68
N SER A 448 0.88 82.17 14.57
CA SER A 448 2.01 82.86 15.20
C SER A 448 1.54 83.70 16.42
N THR A 449 2.34 84.32 17.30
CA THR A 449 3.65 85.00 17.13
C THR A 449 4.39 85.06 18.53
N PRO A 450 5.32 85.97 18.93
CA PRO A 450 6.51 85.53 19.71
C PRO A 450 6.73 86.21 21.08
N SER A 451 7.83 85.83 21.78
CA SER A 451 8.92 86.73 22.27
C SER A 451 9.43 86.51 23.72
N ARG A 452 10.71 86.87 23.92
CA ARG A 452 11.45 87.23 25.15
C ARG A 452 11.99 86.17 26.16
N LYS A 453 13.31 85.96 25.98
CA LYS A 453 14.42 86.16 26.96
C LYS A 453 14.68 85.14 28.08
N LEU A 454 15.98 85.00 28.36
CA LEU A 454 16.60 84.20 29.43
C LEU A 454 16.15 84.63 30.84
N LEU A 455 16.01 83.65 31.73
CA LEU A 455 16.56 83.75 33.10
C LEU A 455 17.20 82.40 33.50
N ARG A 456 18.48 82.44 33.87
CA ARG A 456 19.24 81.29 34.39
C ARG A 456 18.99 81.19 35.90
N VAL A 457 18.00 80.39 36.31
CA VAL A 457 17.75 80.09 37.73
C VAL A 457 18.63 78.94 38.19
N ARG A 458 19.15 79.05 39.42
CA ARG A 458 20.17 78.18 40.01
C ARG A 458 19.47 77.12 40.88
N SER A 459 19.44 75.86 40.43
CA SER A 459 18.96 74.76 41.28
C SER A 459 19.88 74.58 42.51
N LYS A 460 19.31 74.08 43.61
CA LYS A 460 19.95 74.07 44.93
C LYS A 460 20.73 72.76 45.15
N SER A 461 22.01 72.89 45.46
CA SER A 461 22.86 71.80 45.94
C SER A 461 22.74 71.66 47.46
N GLN A 462 22.25 70.53 47.98
CA GLN A 462 22.30 70.20 49.40
C GLN A 462 21.98 68.71 49.64
N PRO A 463 22.67 68.01 50.56
CA PRO A 463 24.08 68.10 50.91
C PRO A 463 24.84 66.77 50.66
N SER A 464 26.12 66.84 50.30
CA SER A 464 26.99 65.65 50.22
C SER A 464 27.40 65.17 51.61
N VAL A 465 26.81 64.06 52.09
CA VAL A 465 27.34 63.34 53.26
C VAL A 465 28.51 62.46 52.79
N GLN A 466 29.71 62.74 53.30
CA GLN A 466 30.90 61.96 53.00
C GLN A 466 30.90 60.65 53.80
N TYR A 467 30.43 59.56 53.19
CA TYR A 467 30.59 58.22 53.74
C TYR A 467 31.98 57.68 53.39
N THR A 468 32.89 57.68 54.37
CA THR A 468 34.27 57.17 54.22
C THR A 468 34.34 55.64 54.30
N HIS A 469 33.61 54.96 53.41
CA HIS A 469 33.62 53.50 53.27
C HIS A 469 33.88 53.13 51.82
N LYS A 470 34.77 52.16 51.58
CA LYS A 470 35.08 51.69 50.22
C LYS A 470 33.89 50.92 49.64
N LEU A 471 33.43 51.32 48.47
CA LEU A 471 32.33 50.64 47.77
C LEU A 471 32.79 49.33 47.09
N PHE A 472 33.94 49.35 46.40
CA PHE A 472 34.60 48.15 45.89
C PHE A 472 35.74 47.76 46.86
N THR A 473 36.11 46.48 46.98
CA THR A 473 37.13 45.99 47.94
C THR A 473 36.84 46.23 49.43
N GLY A 474 35.56 46.40 49.79
CA GLY A 474 35.08 46.39 51.17
C GLY A 474 33.98 45.36 51.40
N ASP A 475 33.65 45.13 52.67
CA ASP A 475 32.52 44.29 53.08
C ASP A 475 31.15 44.94 52.79
N MET A 476 30.26 44.18 52.16
CA MET A 476 28.92 44.63 51.76
C MET A 476 28.01 44.90 52.95
N LEU A 477 28.08 44.09 54.02
CA LEU A 477 27.22 44.25 55.19
C LEU A 477 27.55 45.55 55.92
N SER A 478 28.83 45.82 56.10
CA SER A 478 29.36 47.07 56.66
C SER A 478 28.95 48.28 55.82
N PHE A 479 28.99 48.18 54.49
CA PHE A 479 28.53 49.26 53.60
C PHE A 479 27.02 49.51 53.71
N ILE A 480 26.18 48.47 53.69
CA ILE A 480 24.72 48.59 53.80
C ILE A 480 24.34 49.20 55.16
N GLN A 481 24.94 48.73 56.25
CA GLN A 481 24.70 49.25 57.60
C GLN A 481 25.14 50.71 57.76
N ALA A 482 26.25 51.12 57.14
CA ALA A 482 26.76 52.50 57.24
C ALA A 482 26.01 53.49 56.32
N SER A 483 25.55 53.05 55.14
CA SER A 483 24.89 53.90 54.15
C SER A 483 23.37 53.97 54.28
N GLY A 484 22.74 52.95 54.89
CA GLY A 484 21.29 52.78 54.92
C GLY A 484 20.67 52.32 53.60
N GLN A 485 21.48 51.98 52.59
CA GLN A 485 21.00 51.49 51.29
C GLN A 485 20.72 49.97 51.36
N GLU A 486 19.46 49.55 51.30
CA GLU A 486 19.09 48.12 51.28
C GLU A 486 19.66 47.36 50.06
N ILE A 487 19.88 48.08 48.95
CA ILE A 487 20.64 47.62 47.79
C ILE A 487 21.70 48.69 47.47
N PRO A 488 22.99 48.35 47.33
CA PRO A 488 24.02 49.31 46.97
C PRO A 488 23.73 49.98 45.62
N VAL A 489 23.85 51.31 45.54
CA VAL A 489 23.49 52.12 44.36
C VAL A 489 24.15 51.67 43.04
N VAL A 490 25.35 51.09 43.10
CA VAL A 490 26.06 50.51 41.94
C VAL A 490 25.37 49.25 41.41
N VAL A 491 24.73 48.46 42.27
CA VAL A 491 23.91 47.30 41.85
C VAL A 491 22.60 47.80 41.26
N GLU A 492 21.89 48.67 41.99
CA GLU A 492 20.58 49.20 41.60
C GLU A 492 20.64 49.96 40.27
N SER A 493 21.49 50.98 40.14
CA SER A 493 21.51 51.84 38.95
C SER A 493 22.04 51.12 37.71
N CYS A 494 23.02 50.21 37.84
CA CYS A 494 23.46 49.37 36.73
C CYS A 494 22.36 48.38 36.29
N ILE A 495 21.63 47.75 37.23
CA ILE A 495 20.49 46.86 36.91
C ILE A 495 19.37 47.66 36.24
N ARG A 496 18.97 48.81 36.80
CA ARG A 496 17.97 49.72 36.22
C ARG A 496 18.33 50.14 34.80
N PHE A 497 19.58 50.53 34.55
CA PHE A 497 20.05 50.95 33.23
C PHE A 497 20.03 49.81 32.20
N ILE A 498 20.44 48.59 32.58
CA ILE A 498 20.43 47.41 31.71
C ILE A 498 18.99 46.90 31.50
N ASN A 499 18.10 47.04 32.48
CA ASN A 499 16.67 46.75 32.33
C ASN A 499 16.01 47.68 31.29
N LEU A 500 16.28 48.99 31.38
CA LEU A 500 15.69 49.99 30.48
C LEU A 500 16.28 49.95 29.06
N ASN A 501 17.59 49.66 28.91
CA ASN A 501 18.29 49.84 27.62
C ASN A 501 18.93 48.55 27.05
N GLY A 502 19.13 47.52 27.87
CA GLY A 502 20.05 46.40 27.58
C GLY A 502 19.43 45.01 27.42
N LEU A 503 18.13 44.81 27.72
CA LEU A 503 17.47 43.50 27.64
C LEU A 503 17.57 42.83 26.26
N HIS A 504 17.68 43.62 25.18
CA HIS A 504 17.76 43.16 23.79
C HIS A 504 19.19 43.28 23.21
N HIS A 505 20.22 43.54 24.03
CA HIS A 505 21.59 43.75 23.57
C HIS A 505 22.32 42.40 23.43
N GLU A 506 22.74 42.05 22.20
CA GLU A 506 23.33 40.74 21.93
C GLU A 506 24.59 40.50 22.77
N GLY A 507 24.64 39.39 23.50
CA GLY A 507 25.78 39.03 24.33
C GLY A 507 26.00 39.96 25.53
N ILE A 508 24.97 40.65 26.03
CA ILE A 508 25.06 41.43 27.28
C ILE A 508 25.69 40.57 28.41
N PHE A 509 26.62 41.14 29.16
CA PHE A 509 27.54 40.45 30.10
C PHE A 509 28.55 39.46 29.50
N ARG A 510 28.36 38.90 28.29
CA ARG A 510 29.36 38.09 27.58
C ARG A 510 30.42 38.96 26.90
N VAL A 511 30.01 40.05 26.25
CA VAL A 511 30.92 41.00 25.60
C VAL A 511 31.67 41.82 26.67
N PRO A 512 33.00 42.00 26.56
CA PRO A 512 33.77 42.79 27.51
C PRO A 512 33.73 44.28 27.18
N GLY A 513 33.16 45.09 28.07
CA GLY A 513 33.22 46.54 27.99
C GLY A 513 34.64 47.11 28.01
N SER A 514 34.77 48.36 27.55
CA SER A 514 36.06 49.06 27.47
C SER A 514 36.65 49.26 28.88
N GLN A 515 37.80 48.63 29.16
CA GLN A 515 38.41 48.64 30.49
C GLN A 515 38.68 50.05 31.03
N GLY A 516 39.00 51.01 30.15
CA GLY A 516 39.09 52.43 30.51
C GLY A 516 37.77 52.99 31.04
N LYS A 517 36.66 52.77 30.32
CA LYS A 517 35.32 53.19 30.75
C LYS A 517 34.90 52.49 32.04
N VAL A 518 35.11 51.17 32.15
CA VAL A 518 34.78 50.38 33.35
C VAL A 518 35.49 50.93 34.59
N ASN A 519 36.79 51.25 34.49
CA ASN A 519 37.53 51.86 35.58
C ASN A 519 37.03 53.29 35.89
N SER A 520 36.79 54.14 34.90
CA SER A 520 36.24 55.49 35.13
C SER A 520 34.86 55.49 35.80
N LEU A 521 34.01 54.51 35.47
CA LEU A 521 32.70 54.32 36.12
C LEU A 521 32.85 53.81 37.57
N ARG A 522 33.73 52.82 37.81
CA ARG A 522 34.09 52.38 39.17
C ARG A 522 34.55 53.57 40.02
N ASP A 523 35.49 54.36 39.50
CA ASP A 523 36.10 55.48 40.22
C ASP A 523 35.09 56.59 40.53
N ALA A 524 34.05 56.77 39.71
CA ALA A 524 32.94 57.67 39.98
C ALA A 524 32.04 57.14 41.10
N PHE A 525 31.64 55.86 41.04
CA PHE A 525 30.89 55.21 42.11
C PHE A 525 31.67 55.22 43.45
N GLU A 526 33.01 55.05 43.45
CA GLU A 526 33.83 55.19 44.66
C GLU A 526 33.90 56.62 45.22
N ARG A 527 33.65 57.66 44.42
CA ARG A 527 33.50 59.05 44.89
C ARG A 527 32.09 59.37 45.42
N GLY A 528 31.15 58.42 45.36
CA GLY A 528 29.75 58.63 45.70
C GLY A 528 28.94 59.31 44.59
N GLU A 529 29.43 59.32 43.35
CA GLU A 529 28.68 59.76 42.17
C GLU A 529 27.88 58.56 41.61
N ASP A 530 26.67 58.77 41.09
CA ASP A 530 26.05 57.81 40.17
C ASP A 530 26.28 58.26 38.71
N PRO A 531 27.31 57.74 38.02
CA PRO A 531 27.56 58.07 36.61
C PRO A 531 26.54 57.43 35.65
N VAL A 532 25.67 56.53 36.11
CA VAL A 532 24.69 55.78 35.31
C VAL A 532 23.29 56.40 35.39
N ALA A 533 23.02 57.27 36.37
CA ALA A 533 21.74 57.95 36.62
C ALA A 533 21.01 58.43 35.35
N ASP A 534 21.63 59.38 34.64
CA ASP A 534 21.07 60.14 33.50
C ASP A 534 21.92 60.05 32.21
N SER A 535 22.98 59.23 32.19
CA SER A 535 23.97 59.26 31.11
C SER A 535 23.70 58.20 30.02
N ARG A 536 24.04 58.52 28.76
CA ARG A 536 24.07 57.53 27.67
C ARG A 536 25.34 56.69 27.73
N CYS A 537 25.43 55.89 28.80
CA CYS A 537 26.54 54.99 29.04
C CYS A 537 26.61 53.82 28.03
N ASP A 538 27.80 53.23 27.97
CA ASP A 538 28.14 52.07 27.15
C ASP A 538 27.69 50.79 27.86
N LEU A 539 26.76 50.05 27.26
CA LEU A 539 26.08 48.91 27.90
C LEU A 539 27.04 47.83 28.39
N ASP A 540 28.02 47.43 27.57
CA ASP A 540 29.01 46.42 27.95
C ASP A 540 29.95 46.93 29.05
N SER A 541 30.18 48.24 29.13
CA SER A 541 30.93 48.86 30.23
C SER A 541 30.12 48.88 31.54
N VAL A 542 28.82 49.19 31.49
CA VAL A 542 27.94 49.12 32.68
C VAL A 542 27.78 47.67 33.16
N ALA A 543 27.58 46.73 32.24
CA ALA A 543 27.59 45.29 32.51
C ALA A 543 28.95 44.80 33.05
N GLY A 544 30.05 45.43 32.63
CA GLY A 544 31.39 45.24 33.17
C GLY A 544 31.52 45.69 34.62
N VAL A 545 31.01 46.88 34.96
CA VAL A 545 31.02 47.45 36.33
C VAL A 545 30.20 46.59 37.29
N LEU A 546 29.00 46.15 36.90
CA LEU A 546 28.14 45.31 37.74
C LEU A 546 28.82 43.98 38.12
N LYS A 547 29.48 43.32 37.16
CA LYS A 547 30.29 42.11 37.44
C LYS A 547 31.54 42.43 38.27
N LEU A 548 32.20 43.56 38.00
CA LEU A 548 33.40 43.98 38.72
C LEU A 548 33.11 44.20 40.21
N TYR A 549 31.95 44.79 40.53
CA TYR A 549 31.49 45.00 41.90
C TYR A 549 31.47 43.69 42.70
N PHE A 550 30.63 42.73 42.32
CA PHE A 550 30.53 41.45 43.04
C PHE A 550 31.86 40.69 43.11
N ARG A 551 32.64 40.68 42.02
CA ARG A 551 33.95 40.00 41.98
C ARG A 551 34.95 40.58 42.98
N THR A 552 34.88 41.89 43.26
CA THR A 552 35.85 42.63 44.08
C THR A 552 35.39 42.95 45.50
N LEU A 553 34.22 42.48 45.93
CA LEU A 553 33.81 42.52 47.34
C LEU A 553 34.87 41.87 48.25
N GLU A 554 34.97 42.31 49.51
CA GLU A 554 35.85 41.65 50.49
C GLU A 554 35.41 40.19 50.68
N ASN A 555 34.15 39.98 51.06
CA ASN A 555 33.47 38.69 51.10
C ASN A 555 32.71 38.42 49.78
N PRO A 556 32.84 37.24 49.13
CA PRO A 556 32.05 36.89 47.95
C PRO A 556 30.55 36.77 48.29
N LEU A 557 29.66 36.99 47.31
CA LEU A 557 28.21 37.03 47.53
C LEU A 557 27.64 35.70 48.06
N PHE A 558 28.26 34.56 47.70
CA PHE A 558 28.08 33.30 48.39
C PHE A 558 29.25 33.06 49.37
N PRO A 559 29.02 33.00 50.70
CA PRO A 559 30.07 32.75 51.69
C PRO A 559 30.79 31.42 51.47
N GLN A 560 32.13 31.44 51.54
CA GLN A 560 32.99 30.30 51.20
C GLN A 560 32.65 29.02 51.98
N ASP A 561 32.30 29.16 53.27
CA ASP A 561 31.93 28.06 54.16
C ASP A 561 30.74 27.23 53.65
N SER A 562 29.87 27.84 52.82
CA SER A 562 28.68 27.21 52.24
C SER A 562 28.89 26.70 50.81
N THR A 563 29.97 27.07 50.12
CA THR A 563 30.21 26.75 48.70
C THR A 563 30.19 25.25 48.44
N ALA A 564 30.83 24.44 49.29
CA ALA A 564 30.87 22.99 49.13
C ALA A 564 29.46 22.35 49.19
N GLN A 565 28.65 22.76 50.17
CA GLN A 565 27.28 22.29 50.37
C GLN A 565 26.35 22.71 49.22
N LEU A 566 26.53 23.92 48.68
CA LEU A 566 25.77 24.38 47.50
C LEU A 566 26.14 23.58 46.24
N LEU A 567 27.42 23.28 46.02
CA LEU A 567 27.87 22.49 44.87
C LEU A 567 27.41 21.03 44.94
N GLU A 568 27.32 20.45 46.14
CA GLU A 568 26.68 19.16 46.41
C GLU A 568 25.19 19.20 46.06
N TYR A 569 24.44 20.15 46.63
CA TYR A 569 22.99 20.27 46.39
C TYR A 569 22.67 20.61 44.93
N ALA A 570 23.56 21.26 44.19
CA ALA A 570 23.42 21.47 42.74
C ALA A 570 23.43 20.18 41.91
N GLN A 571 23.90 19.04 42.45
CA GLN A 571 23.87 17.75 41.76
C GLN A 571 22.56 16.95 41.99
N ILE A 572 21.60 17.50 42.75
CA ILE A 572 20.32 16.82 42.99
C ILE A 572 19.46 16.86 41.72
N ASP A 573 19.14 15.67 41.18
CA ASP A 573 18.32 15.50 39.97
C ASP A 573 16.90 16.09 40.12
N ASN A 574 16.27 15.88 41.27
CA ASN A 574 14.93 16.38 41.56
C ASN A 574 14.94 17.90 41.78
N GLU A 575 14.39 18.65 40.83
CA GLU A 575 14.43 20.12 40.83
C GLU A 575 13.73 20.74 42.04
N THR A 576 12.67 20.12 42.56
CA THR A 576 11.92 20.63 43.73
C THR A 576 12.68 20.43 45.04
N GLU A 577 13.32 19.27 45.20
CA GLU A 577 14.19 18.98 46.34
C GLU A 577 15.46 19.83 46.30
N ARG A 578 16.08 19.98 45.11
CA ARG A 578 17.21 20.88 44.87
C ARG A 578 16.89 22.31 45.31
N ALA A 579 15.75 22.86 44.87
CA ALA A 579 15.33 24.20 45.27
C ALA A 579 15.13 24.33 46.79
N ALA A 580 14.46 23.37 47.43
CA ALA A 580 14.25 23.38 48.88
C ALA A 580 15.57 23.30 49.67
N LYS A 581 16.53 22.49 49.21
CA LYS A 581 17.88 22.37 49.80
C LYS A 581 18.69 23.67 49.63
N LEU A 582 18.65 24.28 48.44
CA LEU A 582 19.31 25.56 48.19
C LEU A 582 18.69 26.71 49.00
N LYS A 583 17.34 26.76 49.11
CA LYS A 583 16.63 27.70 50.01
C LYS A 583 17.10 27.54 51.45
N SER A 584 17.21 26.30 51.95
CA SER A 584 17.66 26.05 53.32
C SER A 584 19.07 26.57 53.63
N VAL A 585 19.97 26.67 52.64
CA VAL A 585 21.30 27.26 52.82
C VAL A 585 21.23 28.79 52.73
N ILE A 586 20.57 29.32 51.69
CA ILE A 586 20.48 30.77 51.44
C ILE A 586 19.68 31.49 52.54
N SER A 587 18.66 30.86 53.13
CA SER A 587 17.93 31.38 54.30
C SER A 587 18.76 31.42 55.59
N SER A 588 19.98 30.87 55.62
CA SER A 588 20.92 31.04 56.75
C SER A 588 21.79 32.30 56.63
N TYR A 589 21.81 32.95 55.46
CA TYR A 589 22.63 34.15 55.23
C TYR A 589 22.02 35.40 55.88
N PRO A 590 22.84 36.40 56.24
CA PRO A 590 22.36 37.68 56.74
C PRO A 590 21.36 38.34 55.78
N ALA A 591 20.25 38.85 56.33
CA ALA A 591 19.14 39.39 55.55
C ALA A 591 19.52 40.36 54.41
N PRO A 592 20.46 41.32 54.57
CA PRO A 592 20.84 42.21 53.47
C PRO A 592 21.49 41.50 52.28
N VAL A 593 22.30 40.46 52.52
CA VAL A 593 22.89 39.63 51.45
C VAL A 593 21.77 38.90 50.71
N SER A 594 20.83 38.29 51.43
CA SER A 594 19.67 37.60 50.85
C SER A 594 18.79 38.54 50.02
N THR A 595 18.61 39.81 50.42
CA THR A 595 17.90 40.83 49.64
C THR A 595 18.65 41.19 48.35
N VAL A 596 19.95 41.47 48.42
CA VAL A 596 20.76 41.77 47.22
C VAL A 596 20.83 40.57 46.26
N MET A 597 20.94 39.35 46.77
CA MET A 597 20.88 38.14 45.96
C MET A 597 19.51 37.97 45.28
N ARG A 598 18.40 38.13 46.02
CA ARG A 598 17.04 38.04 45.48
C ARG A 598 16.84 39.01 44.31
N TYR A 599 17.29 40.25 44.47
CA TYR A 599 17.19 41.29 43.44
C TYR A 599 18.05 40.94 42.21
N LEU A 600 19.32 40.56 42.41
CA LEU A 600 20.23 40.18 41.33
C LEU A 600 19.71 38.96 40.53
N PHE A 601 19.28 37.90 41.19
CA PHE A 601 18.88 36.67 40.50
C PHE A 601 17.51 36.80 39.81
N ALA A 602 16.58 37.60 40.33
CA ALA A 602 15.36 37.96 39.61
C ALA A 602 15.65 38.79 38.34
N PHE A 603 16.61 39.72 38.40
CA PHE A 603 17.10 40.44 37.22
C PHE A 603 17.77 39.51 36.20
N LEU A 604 18.69 38.63 36.63
CA LEU A 604 19.35 37.67 35.74
C LEU A 604 18.36 36.68 35.10
N HIS A 605 17.33 36.28 35.84
CA HIS A 605 16.22 35.52 35.26
C HIS A 605 15.52 36.34 34.17
N HIS A 606 15.14 37.60 34.45
CA HIS A 606 14.47 38.46 33.47
C HIS A 606 15.30 38.66 32.20
N VAL A 607 16.61 38.93 32.31
CA VAL A 607 17.53 38.98 31.14
C VAL A 607 17.50 37.67 30.33
N SER A 608 17.40 36.52 31.00
CA SER A 608 17.31 35.22 30.33
C SER A 608 15.96 34.97 29.62
N GLN A 609 14.88 35.68 30.00
CA GLN A 609 13.59 35.61 29.29
C GLN A 609 13.66 36.26 27.90
N TYR A 610 14.63 37.14 27.65
CA TYR A 610 14.91 37.76 26.33
C TYR A 610 15.98 37.02 25.52
N SER A 611 16.29 35.75 25.87
CA SER A 611 17.43 35.01 25.32
C SER A 611 17.32 34.57 23.84
N ASP A 612 16.15 34.69 23.22
CA ASP A 612 15.99 34.60 21.75
C ASP A 612 16.44 35.88 21.01
N GLU A 613 16.51 37.04 21.69
CA GLU A 613 16.96 38.31 21.11
C GLU A 613 18.38 38.70 21.57
N ASN A 614 18.69 38.54 22.87
CA ASN A 614 20.02 38.89 23.41
C ASN A 614 21.05 37.74 23.40
N MET A 615 20.67 36.54 22.98
CA MET A 615 21.51 35.33 22.92
C MET A 615 22.07 34.83 24.28
N MET A 616 21.60 35.37 25.41
CA MET A 616 22.08 35.07 26.77
C MET A 616 21.14 34.13 27.52
N GLN A 617 21.17 32.85 27.11
CA GLN A 617 20.55 31.73 27.82
C GLN A 617 21.00 31.66 29.30
N PRO A 618 20.21 31.08 30.23
CA PRO A 618 20.55 31.02 31.66
C PRO A 618 21.94 30.47 31.97
N TYR A 619 22.42 29.49 31.19
CA TYR A 619 23.78 28.96 31.33
C TYR A 619 24.87 29.94 30.87
N ASN A 620 24.61 30.75 29.83
CA ASN A 620 25.54 31.78 29.36
C ASN A 620 25.72 32.88 30.42
N LEU A 621 24.62 33.27 31.09
CA LEU A 621 24.65 34.19 32.21
C LEU A 621 25.40 33.58 33.41
N ALA A 622 25.17 32.29 33.71
CA ALA A 622 25.87 31.58 34.77
C ALA A 622 27.39 31.51 34.53
N VAL A 623 27.85 31.27 33.29
CA VAL A 623 29.27 31.36 32.90
C VAL A 623 29.83 32.78 33.14
N CYS A 624 29.05 33.83 32.87
CA CYS A 624 29.49 35.22 33.03
C CYS A 624 29.52 35.70 34.49
N PHE A 625 28.65 35.18 35.35
CA PHE A 625 28.51 35.60 36.75
C PHE A 625 29.16 34.65 37.77
N GLY A 626 29.25 33.35 37.51
CA GLY A 626 29.84 32.36 38.44
C GLY A 626 31.18 32.79 39.04
N PRO A 627 32.19 33.15 38.23
CA PRO A 627 33.50 33.64 38.71
C PRO A 627 33.47 35.01 39.42
N SER A 628 32.32 35.69 39.43
CA SER A 628 32.12 36.97 40.15
C SER A 628 31.27 36.81 41.42
N LEU A 629 30.64 35.65 41.62
CA LEU A 629 29.74 35.39 42.76
C LEU A 629 30.30 34.36 43.74
N LEU A 630 31.09 33.39 43.28
CA LEU A 630 31.73 32.36 44.10
C LEU A 630 33.26 32.40 43.93
N ARG A 631 33.98 31.98 44.98
CA ARG A 631 35.44 31.81 44.99
C ARG A 631 35.77 30.36 45.39
N GLY A 632 36.81 29.79 44.77
CA GLY A 632 37.38 28.51 45.19
C GLY A 632 38.06 28.60 46.56
N ALA A 633 38.35 27.44 47.16
CA ALA A 633 39.08 27.36 48.43
C ALA A 633 40.61 27.46 48.25
N GLN A 634 41.11 27.19 47.04
CA GLN A 634 42.48 27.40 46.55
C GLN A 634 42.40 27.85 45.08
N ASP A 635 43.42 28.54 44.56
CA ASP A 635 43.42 29.05 43.18
C ASP A 635 43.33 27.93 42.12
N ASP A 636 43.96 26.77 42.35
CA ASP A 636 43.95 25.63 41.43
C ASP A 636 42.56 24.95 41.30
N ASP A 637 41.70 25.04 42.32
CA ASP A 637 40.36 24.44 42.31
C ASP A 637 39.34 25.25 41.47
N VAL A 638 39.64 26.49 41.13
CA VAL A 638 38.68 27.38 40.43
C VAL A 638 38.35 26.83 39.03
N VAL A 639 39.34 26.26 38.33
CA VAL A 639 39.17 25.75 36.96
C VAL A 639 38.44 24.41 36.94
N THR A 640 38.67 23.54 37.93
CA THR A 640 38.07 22.20 38.02
C THR A 640 36.59 22.27 38.46
N LEU A 641 36.26 23.17 39.39
CA LEU A 641 34.89 23.36 39.89
C LEU A 641 34.02 24.24 38.98
N GLN A 642 34.59 24.95 38.01
CA GLN A 642 33.86 25.88 37.13
C GLN A 642 32.58 25.30 36.48
N PRO A 643 32.54 24.04 35.98
CA PRO A 643 31.30 23.48 35.41
C PRO A 643 30.19 23.31 36.45
N GLN A 644 30.55 22.93 37.69
CA GLN A 644 29.62 22.77 38.80
C GLN A 644 29.11 24.13 39.29
N ILE A 645 30.00 25.13 39.39
CA ILE A 645 29.66 26.54 39.68
C ILE A 645 28.66 27.08 38.65
N ASN A 646 28.90 26.82 37.36
CA ASN A 646 27.99 27.24 36.29
C ASN A 646 26.62 26.52 36.38
N SER A 647 26.60 25.25 36.78
CA SER A 647 25.35 24.48 36.98
C SER A 647 24.54 24.98 38.18
N LEU A 648 25.21 25.28 39.30
CA LEU A 648 24.63 25.90 40.50
C LEU A 648 23.99 27.25 40.16
N VAL A 649 24.76 28.16 39.55
CA VAL A 649 24.27 29.51 39.23
C VAL A 649 23.15 29.46 38.18
N LYS A 650 23.21 28.56 37.19
CA LYS A 650 22.11 28.31 36.24
C LYS A 650 20.84 27.86 36.98
N SER A 651 20.96 26.92 37.92
CA SER A 651 19.82 26.41 38.69
C SER A 651 19.18 27.52 39.54
N ILE A 652 20.00 28.39 40.17
CA ILE A 652 19.49 29.53 40.94
C ILE A 652 18.81 30.57 40.03
N ILE A 653 19.34 30.86 38.83
CA ILE A 653 18.67 31.74 37.83
C ILE A 653 17.32 31.16 37.40
N LEU A 654 17.24 29.84 37.16
CA LEU A 654 16.00 29.21 36.72
C LEU A 654 14.94 29.10 37.83
N GLN A 655 15.35 28.92 39.08
CA GLN A 655 14.46 28.56 40.19
C GLN A 655 14.36 29.65 41.27
N HIS A 656 14.73 30.91 40.96
CA HIS A 656 14.91 31.98 41.94
C HIS A 656 13.69 32.22 42.84
N GLU A 657 12.47 32.15 42.32
CA GLU A 657 11.22 32.35 43.08
C GLU A 657 10.98 31.27 44.15
N SER A 658 11.53 30.07 43.95
CA SER A 658 11.45 28.95 44.90
C SER A 658 12.64 28.86 45.87
N ILE A 659 13.74 29.57 45.56
CA ILE A 659 15.00 29.52 46.31
C ILE A 659 15.15 30.73 47.25
N PHE A 660 14.80 31.92 46.80
CA PHE A 660 14.88 33.14 47.62
C PHE A 660 13.60 33.36 48.42
N PRO A 661 13.68 34.06 49.58
CA PRO A 661 12.50 34.35 50.38
C PRO A 661 11.55 35.32 49.66
N SER A 662 10.25 35.04 49.76
CA SER A 662 9.20 35.93 49.23
C SER A 662 9.14 37.27 50.00
N LEU A 663 8.38 38.25 49.51
CA LEU A 663 8.19 39.54 50.21
C LEU A 663 7.53 39.37 51.60
N ALA A 664 6.77 38.29 51.80
CA ALA A 664 6.17 37.94 53.09
C ALA A 664 7.17 37.24 54.06
N GLU A 665 8.23 36.62 53.53
CA GLU A 665 9.29 35.98 54.32
C GLU A 665 10.46 36.92 54.62
N LEU A 666 10.74 37.89 53.74
CA LEU A 666 11.79 38.90 53.89
C LEU A 666 11.38 40.23 53.22
N GLN A 667 11.23 41.29 54.01
CA GLN A 667 11.00 42.65 53.53
C GLN A 667 12.25 43.25 52.87
N GLY A 668 12.10 44.41 52.23
CA GLY A 668 13.13 45.08 51.43
C GLY A 668 12.88 44.95 49.92
N PRO A 669 13.67 45.63 49.06
CA PRO A 669 13.31 45.85 47.66
C PRO A 669 13.20 44.56 46.85
N VAL A 670 12.33 44.61 45.84
CA VAL A 670 12.09 43.53 44.87
C VAL A 670 12.42 44.06 43.48
N TYR A 671 12.93 43.19 42.61
CA TYR A 671 13.25 43.56 41.24
C TYR A 671 11.99 43.58 40.37
N GLU A 672 11.68 44.74 39.80
CA GLU A 672 10.52 44.95 38.92
C GLU A 672 10.90 44.74 37.45
N LYS A 673 10.21 43.80 36.79
CA LYS A 673 10.41 43.50 35.36
C LYS A 673 10.00 44.68 34.49
N CYS A 674 8.85 45.27 34.77
CA CYS A 674 8.37 46.50 34.16
C CYS A 674 8.61 47.68 35.13
N MET A 675 9.51 48.60 34.76
CA MET A 675 9.58 49.94 35.36
C MET A 675 8.42 50.80 34.82
N THR A 676 7.18 50.36 35.05
CA THR A 676 5.96 51.07 34.68
C THR A 676 5.68 52.17 35.70
N LEU A 677 5.37 53.37 35.21
CA LEU A 677 4.79 54.42 36.04
C LEU A 677 3.32 54.07 36.36
N GLN A 678 3.15 53.23 37.40
CA GLN A 678 1.96 53.04 38.22
C GLN A 678 0.67 52.37 37.63
N GLN A 679 0.08 51.57 38.51
CA GLN A 679 -1.36 51.24 38.72
C GLN A 679 -2.15 50.20 37.88
N ASP A 680 -2.46 49.09 38.58
CA ASP A 680 -3.79 48.56 38.95
C ASP A 680 -4.70 47.79 37.95
N ASP A 681 -4.83 46.49 38.26
CA ASP A 681 -6.05 45.67 38.51
C ASP A 681 -7.10 45.26 37.43
N CYS A 682 -7.26 43.91 37.34
CA CYS A 682 -8.54 43.14 37.26
C CYS A 682 -9.45 43.24 35.99
N GLU A 683 -10.33 42.28 35.63
CA GLU A 683 -10.59 40.87 36.05
C GLU A 683 -11.26 40.03 34.89
N GLU A 684 -11.99 38.94 35.19
CA GLU A 684 -12.36 37.82 34.29
C GLU A 684 -13.79 37.86 33.64
N GLY A 685 -14.11 36.80 32.85
CA GLY A 685 -15.46 36.33 32.46
C GLY A 685 -15.74 36.28 30.94
N GLU A 686 -16.67 35.49 30.37
CA GLU A 686 -17.29 34.18 30.62
C GLU A 686 -18.36 33.93 29.50
N GLY A 687 -18.79 32.67 29.26
CA GLY A 687 -19.95 32.31 28.40
C GLY A 687 -19.74 32.21 26.86
N ASP A 688 -20.69 31.75 26.02
CA ASP A 688 -21.88 30.87 26.22
C ASP A 688 -22.38 30.27 24.86
N SER A 689 -23.69 29.97 24.72
CA SER A 689 -24.37 29.08 23.76
C SER A 689 -25.29 29.86 22.75
N GLU A 690 -26.19 29.33 21.89
CA GLU A 690 -26.95 28.05 21.79
C GLU A 690 -27.67 27.87 20.40
N HIS A 691 -28.43 26.76 20.19
CA HIS A 691 -29.61 26.56 19.28
C HIS A 691 -29.43 26.43 17.71
N HIS A 692 -30.25 25.71 16.88
CA HIS A 692 -31.26 24.60 17.06
C HIS A 692 -31.77 23.92 15.73
N THR A 693 -32.34 22.68 15.79
CA THR A 693 -33.33 21.98 14.86
C THR A 693 -33.02 21.75 13.34
N LYS A 694 -33.46 20.73 12.56
CA LYS A 694 -34.60 19.73 12.43
C LYS A 694 -35.90 20.23 11.75
N GLU A 695 -36.72 19.49 10.96
CA GLU A 695 -36.78 18.14 10.28
C GLU A 695 -37.90 18.22 9.15
N GLY A 696 -38.28 17.28 8.26
CA GLY A 696 -37.87 15.91 7.83
C GLY A 696 -39.02 15.08 7.16
N LYS A 697 -38.71 14.11 6.23
CA LYS A 697 -39.59 13.07 5.57
C LYS A 697 -40.36 13.48 4.27
N GLY A 698 -40.85 12.60 3.35
CA GLY A 698 -40.77 11.11 3.17
C GLY A 698 -41.68 10.52 2.03
N GLY A 699 -41.59 9.20 1.72
CA GLY A 699 -42.42 8.39 0.74
C GLY A 699 -41.68 7.98 -0.56
N GLN A 700 -41.69 6.77 -1.19
CA GLN A 700 -42.57 5.55 -1.35
C GLN A 700 -43.73 5.73 -2.38
N LEU A 701 -44.13 4.79 -3.28
CA LEU A 701 -44.12 3.31 -3.33
C LEU A 701 -43.77 2.63 -4.72
N LEU A 702 -43.18 1.42 -4.65
CA LEU A 702 -43.45 0.10 -5.32
C LEU A 702 -44.19 -0.08 -6.70
N SER A 703 -43.64 -0.93 -7.61
CA SER A 703 -44.18 -2.29 -7.98
C SER A 703 -43.68 -2.94 -9.32
N SER A 704 -43.04 -4.12 -9.21
CA SER A 704 -43.22 -5.41 -9.95
C SER A 704 -43.30 -5.62 -11.51
N SER A 705 -42.55 -6.65 -11.97
CA SER A 705 -42.93 -7.72 -12.96
C SER A 705 -42.56 -7.69 -14.48
N LEU A 706 -41.47 -8.42 -14.79
CA LEU A 706 -41.21 -9.41 -15.88
C LEU A 706 -41.61 -9.21 -17.38
N CYS A 707 -40.56 -9.31 -18.22
CA CYS A 707 -40.41 -10.14 -19.45
C CYS A 707 -41.30 -9.95 -20.71
N VAL A 708 -40.64 -9.86 -21.88
CA VAL A 708 -40.42 -11.00 -22.81
C VAL A 708 -39.32 -10.65 -23.85
N LEU A 709 -38.56 -11.64 -24.34
CA LEU A 709 -37.51 -11.44 -25.36
C LEU A 709 -38.07 -11.49 -26.79
N ARG A 710 -37.44 -10.75 -27.72
CA ARG A 710 -37.38 -11.09 -29.15
C ARG A 710 -36.03 -11.73 -29.47
N ILE A 711 -36.02 -12.99 -29.86
CA ILE A 711 -34.88 -13.67 -30.52
C ILE A 711 -35.41 -14.34 -31.80
N ASN A 712 -34.60 -14.34 -32.85
CA ASN A 712 -35.03 -14.70 -34.21
C ASN A 712 -35.36 -16.19 -34.39
N ASN A 713 -36.31 -16.44 -35.28
CA ASN A 713 -36.89 -17.75 -35.53
C ASN A 713 -36.09 -18.51 -36.60
N LEU A 714 -35.24 -19.46 -36.18
CA LEU A 714 -34.56 -20.39 -37.10
C LEU A 714 -34.47 -21.83 -36.54
N THR A 715 -34.37 -22.01 -35.22
CA THR A 715 -34.15 -23.32 -34.58
C THR A 715 -35.36 -24.27 -34.67
N LEU A 716 -36.59 -23.76 -34.72
CA LEU A 716 -37.80 -24.60 -34.71
C LEU A 716 -37.94 -25.52 -35.94
N ARG A 717 -37.38 -25.13 -37.09
CA ARG A 717 -37.42 -25.96 -38.31
C ARG A 717 -36.54 -27.22 -38.22
N TYR A 718 -35.50 -27.22 -37.37
CA TYR A 718 -34.64 -28.39 -37.19
C TYR A 718 -35.22 -29.43 -36.22
N CYS A 719 -35.86 -28.99 -35.12
CA CYS A 719 -36.41 -29.91 -34.12
C CYS A 719 -37.56 -30.78 -34.65
N LEU A 720 -38.40 -30.25 -35.54
CA LEU A 720 -39.50 -31.01 -36.16
C LEU A 720 -39.01 -32.08 -37.16
N SER A 721 -37.87 -31.86 -37.83
CA SER A 721 -37.25 -32.87 -38.70
C SER A 721 -36.76 -34.08 -37.89
N HIS A 722 -36.07 -33.83 -36.78
CA HIS A 722 -35.44 -34.88 -35.97
C HIS A 722 -36.45 -35.79 -35.23
N LEU A 723 -37.63 -35.26 -34.88
CA LEU A 723 -38.71 -36.04 -34.28
C LEU A 723 -39.38 -37.01 -35.28
N CYS A 724 -39.51 -36.62 -36.55
CA CYS A 724 -39.95 -37.53 -37.61
C CYS A 724 -38.91 -38.64 -37.87
N PHE A 725 -37.62 -38.30 -37.88
CA PHE A 725 -36.55 -39.27 -38.11
C PHE A 725 -36.49 -40.37 -37.05
N MET A 726 -36.55 -40.01 -35.75
CA MET A 726 -36.57 -40.98 -34.65
C MET A 726 -37.83 -41.85 -34.63
N ARG A 727 -38.98 -41.32 -35.07
CA ARG A 727 -40.22 -42.09 -35.20
C ARG A 727 -40.14 -43.16 -36.29
N ASN A 728 -39.55 -42.82 -37.44
CA ASN A 728 -39.37 -43.77 -38.55
C ASN A 728 -38.41 -44.93 -38.18
N ILE A 729 -37.33 -44.66 -37.45
CA ILE A 729 -36.40 -45.71 -36.98
C ILE A 729 -37.10 -46.68 -36.01
N SER A 730 -38.00 -46.18 -35.16
CA SER A 730 -38.81 -47.04 -34.27
C SER A 730 -39.76 -47.96 -35.04
N GLN A 731 -40.43 -47.45 -36.08
CA GLN A 731 -41.30 -48.27 -36.93
C GLN A 731 -40.51 -49.35 -37.69
N LEU A 732 -39.40 -48.97 -38.34
CA LEU A 732 -38.58 -49.94 -39.09
C LEU A 732 -38.06 -51.08 -38.20
N TRP A 733 -37.75 -50.79 -36.94
CA TRP A 733 -37.29 -51.81 -35.98
C TRP A 733 -38.42 -52.77 -35.54
N MET A 734 -39.64 -52.26 -35.38
CA MET A 734 -40.82 -53.08 -35.07
C MET A 734 -41.26 -53.94 -36.26
N GLU A 735 -41.25 -53.38 -37.48
CA GLU A 735 -41.57 -54.09 -38.72
C GLU A 735 -40.57 -55.24 -38.97
N THR A 736 -39.26 -54.98 -38.81
CA THR A 736 -38.21 -56.02 -38.93
C THR A 736 -38.37 -57.16 -37.91
N ILE A 737 -38.76 -56.84 -36.67
CA ILE A 737 -39.02 -57.86 -35.63
C ILE A 737 -40.29 -58.68 -35.96
N HIS A 738 -41.29 -58.06 -36.60
CA HIS A 738 -42.51 -58.76 -36.97
C HIS A 738 -42.28 -59.79 -38.08
N GLU A 739 -41.50 -59.45 -39.12
CA GLU A 739 -41.13 -60.39 -40.19
C GLU A 739 -40.35 -61.60 -39.65
N ILE A 740 -39.41 -61.40 -38.72
CA ILE A 740 -38.61 -62.48 -38.12
C ILE A 740 -39.50 -63.48 -37.34
N ASN A 741 -40.53 -63.00 -36.64
CA ASN A 741 -41.45 -63.86 -35.88
C ASN A 741 -42.47 -64.59 -36.78
N VAL A 742 -42.79 -64.09 -37.97
CA VAL A 742 -43.70 -64.76 -38.92
C VAL A 742 -43.06 -65.99 -39.58
N ILE A 743 -41.73 -66.08 -39.62
CA ILE A 743 -40.99 -67.18 -40.26
C ILE A 743 -40.83 -68.41 -39.33
N THR A 744 -41.21 -68.32 -38.05
CA THR A 744 -40.79 -69.30 -37.01
C THR A 744 -41.91 -70.04 -36.27
N LEU A 745 -43.15 -70.08 -36.79
CA LEU A 745 -44.21 -70.94 -36.26
C LEU A 745 -45.03 -71.63 -37.37
N ASP A 746 -44.90 -72.96 -37.46
CA ASP A 746 -46.07 -73.86 -37.50
C ASP A 746 -45.67 -75.25 -36.93
N PRO A 747 -46.50 -75.96 -36.13
CA PRO A 747 -46.05 -77.14 -35.37
C PRO A 747 -46.84 -78.45 -35.63
N GLU A 748 -46.18 -79.62 -35.61
CA GLU A 748 -46.89 -80.91 -35.38
C GLU A 748 -45.98 -82.07 -34.90
N SER A 749 -46.42 -82.80 -33.85
CA SER A 749 -46.25 -84.25 -33.50
C SER A 749 -44.91 -85.02 -33.71
N GLU A 750 -44.48 -86.03 -32.92
CA GLU A 750 -44.72 -86.44 -31.51
C GLU A 750 -43.72 -87.58 -31.11
N SER A 751 -43.79 -88.09 -29.87
CA SER A 751 -43.42 -89.47 -29.43
C SER A 751 -41.93 -89.94 -29.30
N LYS A 752 -41.46 -90.08 -28.04
CA LYS A 752 -40.46 -91.05 -27.48
C LYS A 752 -38.98 -90.88 -27.93
N GLY A 753 -37.92 -91.12 -27.17
CA GLY A 753 -37.60 -91.55 -25.77
C GLY A 753 -36.05 -91.50 -25.61
N GLU A 754 -35.35 -91.70 -24.49
CA GLU A 754 -35.64 -92.18 -23.13
C GLU A 754 -34.77 -91.46 -22.05
N ARG A 755 -34.77 -91.96 -20.80
CA ARG A 755 -34.13 -91.38 -19.59
C ARG A 755 -32.62 -91.55 -19.49
N SER A 756 -31.92 -90.61 -18.82
CA SER A 756 -31.35 -90.86 -17.46
C SER A 756 -30.69 -89.67 -16.75
N ARG A 757 -31.04 -89.52 -15.46
CA ARG A 757 -30.24 -89.25 -14.22
C ARG A 757 -28.77 -88.74 -14.34
N ALA A 758 -28.26 -87.90 -13.41
CA ALA A 758 -28.86 -87.21 -12.25
C ALA A 758 -27.93 -86.12 -11.64
N ASN A 759 -28.54 -85.27 -10.78
CA ASN A 759 -28.05 -84.63 -9.56
C ASN A 759 -26.62 -84.02 -9.44
N SER A 760 -26.64 -82.71 -9.11
CA SER A 760 -25.89 -82.04 -8.02
C SER A 760 -24.36 -82.15 -7.90
N SER A 761 -23.72 -81.00 -7.71
CA SER A 761 -23.26 -80.58 -6.37
C SER A 761 -22.80 -79.12 -6.35
N CYS A 762 -22.65 -78.56 -5.15
CA CYS A 762 -22.20 -77.19 -4.90
C CYS A 762 -21.02 -77.22 -3.92
N SER A 763 -19.98 -76.42 -4.16
CA SER A 763 -19.13 -75.88 -3.09
C SER A 763 -18.21 -74.77 -3.60
N SER A 764 -17.94 -73.82 -2.71
CA SER A 764 -16.91 -72.80 -2.83
C SER A 764 -15.75 -73.12 -1.87
N ARG A 765 -14.55 -72.54 -2.09
CA ARG A 765 -13.84 -71.68 -1.12
C ARG A 765 -12.36 -71.40 -1.47
N GLN A 766 -12.03 -70.10 -1.34
CA GLN A 766 -10.87 -69.51 -0.64
C GLN A 766 -9.41 -69.67 -1.17
N SER A 767 -8.69 -68.56 -0.96
CA SER A 767 -7.27 -68.22 -1.23
C SER A 767 -6.37 -68.66 -0.03
N PRO A 768 -5.18 -68.05 0.32
CA PRO A 768 -4.28 -67.09 -0.37
C PRO A 768 -2.74 -67.36 -0.27
N VAL A 769 -1.92 -66.65 -1.08
CA VAL A 769 -0.45 -66.42 -0.94
C VAL A 769 -0.10 -65.06 -1.59
N GLY A 770 0.90 -64.24 -1.19
CA GLY A 770 1.74 -64.31 0.02
C GLY A 770 3.06 -63.49 0.02
N GLY A 771 3.04 -62.17 -0.27
CA GLY A 771 4.20 -61.24 -0.10
C GLY A 771 5.18 -61.10 -1.30
N THR A 772 6.24 -60.27 -1.32
CA THR A 772 6.58 -58.96 -0.68
C THR A 772 7.97 -58.47 -1.18
N VAL A 773 8.36 -57.21 -0.89
CA VAL A 773 9.74 -56.62 -0.96
C VAL A 773 10.20 -55.96 -2.29
N THR A 774 10.83 -54.78 -2.15
CA THR A 774 11.55 -53.93 -3.14
C THR A 774 13.04 -53.84 -2.74
N PRO A 775 14.03 -53.51 -3.62
CA PRO A 775 14.35 -52.09 -3.93
C PRO A 775 15.14 -51.74 -5.24
N GLY A 776 15.02 -50.47 -5.68
CA GLY A 776 16.15 -49.59 -6.08
C GLY A 776 16.87 -49.70 -7.46
N GLY A 777 17.18 -48.54 -8.06
CA GLY A 777 18.44 -48.37 -8.85
C GLY A 777 18.39 -47.82 -10.30
N LYS A 778 18.54 -46.49 -10.46
CA LYS A 778 18.99 -45.66 -11.62
C LYS A 778 19.50 -46.35 -12.92
N ILE A 779 19.24 -45.71 -14.09
CA ILE A 779 20.25 -45.11 -15.02
C ILE A 779 19.58 -44.26 -16.14
N THR A 780 20.36 -43.50 -16.92
CA THR A 780 20.02 -42.32 -17.74
C THR A 780 20.05 -42.50 -19.26
N SER A 781 19.33 -41.67 -20.04
CA SER A 781 19.82 -41.14 -21.33
C SER A 781 19.12 -39.85 -21.83
N GLN A 782 19.84 -39.13 -22.70
CA GLN A 782 19.68 -37.75 -23.19
C GLN A 782 18.61 -37.52 -24.28
N PHE A 783 18.21 -36.26 -24.51
CA PHE A 783 17.83 -35.74 -25.84
C PHE A 783 18.12 -34.20 -25.94
N PRO A 784 18.62 -33.68 -27.08
CA PRO A 784 18.88 -32.24 -27.26
C PRO A 784 18.25 -31.60 -28.53
N ILE A 785 18.50 -30.29 -28.70
CA ILE A 785 18.35 -29.43 -29.91
C ILE A 785 16.95 -28.84 -30.20
N THR A 786 16.97 -27.58 -30.64
CA THR A 786 15.86 -26.68 -30.99
C THR A 786 15.59 -26.63 -32.50
N PRO A 787 14.54 -25.92 -32.93
CA PRO A 787 14.70 -25.06 -34.12
C PRO A 787 14.25 -23.60 -33.90
N GLN A 788 14.77 -22.72 -34.75
CA GLN A 788 14.31 -21.35 -34.98
C GLN A 788 12.90 -21.39 -35.66
N GLY A 789 12.04 -20.37 -35.63
CA GLY A 789 12.27 -18.92 -35.59
C GLY A 789 11.86 -18.33 -36.95
N TRP A 790 10.74 -17.59 -36.99
CA TRP A 790 10.16 -17.00 -38.21
C TRP A 790 9.93 -15.48 -38.02
N PRO A 791 9.92 -14.68 -39.12
CA PRO A 791 10.30 -13.27 -39.03
C PRO A 791 9.16 -12.28 -38.74
N LEU A 792 9.54 -11.12 -38.19
CA LEU A 792 8.75 -9.90 -38.21
C LEU A 792 8.76 -9.25 -39.61
N SER A 793 7.78 -8.39 -39.90
CA SER A 793 7.82 -7.45 -41.03
C SER A 793 7.03 -6.17 -40.70
N PRO A 794 7.38 -5.00 -41.28
CA PRO A 794 6.99 -3.69 -40.76
C PRO A 794 5.72 -3.12 -41.39
N GLY A 795 5.20 -2.01 -40.84
CA GLY A 795 3.99 -1.34 -41.30
C GLY A 795 4.22 0.01 -42.02
N TYR A 796 3.24 0.38 -42.84
CA TYR A 796 2.95 1.71 -43.40
C TYR A 796 1.41 1.89 -43.31
N ILE A 797 0.85 2.93 -42.68
CA ILE A 797 0.65 4.33 -43.14
C ILE A 797 -0.50 4.49 -44.16
N SER A 798 -1.64 4.97 -43.64
CA SER A 798 -2.61 5.96 -44.17
C SER A 798 -3.27 5.86 -45.56
N LYS A 799 -4.61 6.02 -45.53
CA LYS A 799 -5.55 6.43 -46.61
C LYS A 799 -5.80 5.40 -47.72
N GLU A 800 -6.96 5.42 -48.40
CA GLU A 800 -8.16 6.28 -48.26
C GLU A 800 -9.35 5.56 -47.59
#